data_AF-A0A0M5MLH6-F1
#
_entry.id   AF-A0A0M5MLH6-F1
#
_cell.length_a   1.000
_cell.length_b   1.000
_cell.length_c   1.000
_cell.angle_alpha   90.00
_cell.angle_beta   90.00
_cell.angle_gamma   90.00
#
_symmetry.space_group_name_H-M   'P 1'
#
loop_
_entity.id
_entity.type
_entity.pdbx_description
1 polymer ?
#
loop_
_entity_poly.entity_id
_entity_poly.type
_entity_poly.pdbx_seq_one_letter_code
_entity_poly.pdbx_strand_id
1 'polypeptide(L)'
;MAIVHIETKAISRKAGQSAVASAAYRAGVILNDVRYDKTHDYSKKSGVMSADIILPSTLQAKGVMVSREEIWNKAENVEGRSDSRVAREWLVNLPHELNEDKRKSLAHEFAQALADKYNIIADCAIHSPSKKEVARGADPRNYHAHILVTTREAQLDANGSLFFDKQFKIPFEWSNKKRAENNLQSSIQEIKDIRQLWVDMANKALVELDITPLDARSFKDQGLDRLPTIKMGVDATHMERKGIKTDKGNENRAIRVINQRKAITKLRSEDERHVHEYIEWSGERIDWTAHRHQQVIKCLDDSQQRIESSQRDIASAARRSQLNQSVAEANLSNAEWANKRAKRLIEITDRSQQRVERDQQQAIVINNIIAESANRTPAPSPFDDHASRARATRLAEQKRRFDSAATRGDRETRYRDRQVEDAYQRAERNKQQLALLFVFRHNDTNRLKAKWMEDPDDYPDKFDYRQSDLLDQFSKDCQLERHEGEEIHSYHQRITQLMTADFRSTNQEMVNLLRDPKTERAQYNAIKQEFEDFVQALDKQREDHKDQIRLPIERLNATTDMVKVVATAVNYLQKLDDYINNETTVETNKTLAREHRGKIINRTVEAYRIACFGIPNFQIPVMYTTHTEALQGSLNNFTKGYGNELSKEQLWTLNRSYDDMSERRPTLTYKLRR
;
A
#
# COMPACT_ATOMS: atom_id res chain seq x y z
N MET A 1 3.02 -11.85 -25.46
CA MET A 1 3.54 -10.52 -25.07
C MET A 1 4.94 -10.38 -25.61
N ALA A 2 5.08 -9.54 -26.65
CA ALA A 2 6.36 -9.24 -27.27
C ALA A 2 7.28 -8.50 -26.27
N ILE A 3 8.60 -8.71 -26.40
CA ILE A 3 9.62 -8.17 -25.49
C ILE A 3 10.61 -7.36 -26.33
N VAL A 4 10.85 -6.10 -25.93
CA VAL A 4 11.91 -5.29 -26.52
C VAL A 4 13.26 -5.80 -26.05
N HIS A 5 14.02 -6.39 -26.98
CA HIS A 5 15.44 -6.65 -26.79
C HIS A 5 16.19 -6.23 -28.05
N ILE A 6 17.02 -5.21 -27.91
CA ILE A 6 17.91 -4.70 -28.96
C ILE A 6 19.27 -4.31 -28.37
N GLU A 7 20.29 -5.04 -28.81
CA GLU A 7 21.68 -4.92 -28.36
C GLU A 7 22.59 -4.62 -29.55
N THR A 8 23.58 -3.75 -29.36
CA THR A 8 24.70 -3.60 -30.29
C THR A 8 26.04 -3.90 -29.62
N LYS A 9 26.95 -4.51 -30.36
CA LYS A 9 28.35 -4.69 -29.96
C LYS A 9 29.26 -4.64 -31.18
N ALA A 10 30.47 -4.12 -31.00
CA ALA A 10 31.50 -4.19 -32.03
C ALA A 10 32.12 -5.59 -32.08
N ILE A 11 32.50 -6.04 -33.28
CA ILE A 11 33.40 -7.17 -33.48
C ILE A 11 34.82 -6.61 -33.54
N SER A 12 35.69 -7.01 -32.61
CA SER A 12 37.04 -6.45 -32.47
C SER A 12 38.11 -7.53 -32.38
N ARG A 13 39.20 -7.32 -33.13
CA ARG A 13 40.39 -8.18 -33.12
C ARG A 13 41.07 -8.22 -31.75
N LYS A 14 41.01 -7.14 -30.95
CA LYS A 14 41.54 -7.13 -29.57
C LYS A 14 40.84 -8.15 -28.66
N ALA A 15 39.60 -8.51 -28.98
CA ALA A 15 38.84 -9.55 -28.29
C ALA A 15 38.97 -10.94 -28.96
N GLY A 16 39.92 -11.13 -29.89
CA GLY A 16 40.12 -12.37 -30.64
C GLY A 16 39.04 -12.68 -31.68
N GLN A 17 38.28 -11.68 -32.13
CA GLN A 17 37.14 -11.87 -33.03
C GLN A 17 37.49 -11.54 -34.48
N SER A 18 36.98 -12.34 -35.41
CA SER A 18 36.98 -12.10 -36.87
C SER A 18 35.55 -11.82 -37.36
N ALA A 19 35.42 -10.96 -38.38
CA ALA A 19 34.17 -10.70 -39.08
C ALA A 19 33.74 -11.90 -39.94
N VAL A 20 34.68 -12.58 -40.61
CA VAL A 20 34.41 -13.80 -41.41
C VAL A 20 33.91 -14.93 -40.51
N ALA A 21 34.63 -15.20 -39.40
CA ALA A 21 34.21 -16.15 -38.38
C ALA A 21 32.82 -15.82 -37.82
N SER A 22 32.55 -14.52 -37.63
CA SER A 22 31.28 -14.00 -37.14
C SER A 22 30.12 -14.24 -38.11
N ALA A 23 30.33 -13.96 -39.40
CA ALA A 23 29.34 -14.16 -40.44
C ALA A 23 29.05 -15.66 -40.64
N ALA A 24 30.08 -16.50 -40.75
CA ALA A 24 29.95 -17.95 -40.87
C ALA A 24 29.11 -18.54 -39.71
N TYR A 25 29.42 -18.15 -38.47
CA TYR A 25 28.68 -18.61 -37.29
C TYR A 25 27.21 -18.16 -37.24
N ARG A 26 26.88 -17.01 -37.83
CA ARG A 26 25.51 -16.47 -37.84
C ARG A 26 24.70 -17.07 -38.97
N ALA A 27 25.23 -17.08 -40.18
CA ALA A 27 24.57 -17.67 -41.35
C ALA A 27 24.53 -19.21 -41.31
N GLY A 28 25.35 -19.88 -40.50
CA GLY A 28 25.40 -21.35 -40.43
C GLY A 28 26.05 -21.95 -41.68
N VAL A 29 27.09 -21.31 -42.20
CA VAL A 29 27.76 -21.66 -43.46
C VAL A 29 29.25 -21.91 -43.26
N ILE A 30 29.93 -22.30 -44.34
CA ILE A 30 31.39 -22.39 -44.42
C ILE A 30 31.89 -21.10 -45.07
N LEU A 31 32.86 -20.42 -44.45
CA LEU A 31 33.61 -19.30 -45.07
C LEU A 31 35.10 -19.44 -44.80
N ASN A 32 35.94 -19.01 -45.75
CA ASN A 32 37.39 -18.93 -45.62
C ASN A 32 37.81 -17.53 -45.18
N ASP A 33 38.55 -17.45 -44.08
CA ASP A 33 39.18 -16.22 -43.60
C ASP A 33 40.61 -16.14 -44.17
N VAL A 34 40.78 -15.31 -45.21
CA VAL A 34 42.05 -15.14 -45.94
C VAL A 34 43.11 -14.48 -45.06
N ARG A 35 42.71 -13.68 -44.06
CA ARG A 35 43.64 -12.98 -43.16
C ARG A 35 44.32 -13.94 -42.18
N TYR A 36 43.59 -14.96 -41.73
CA TYR A 36 44.04 -15.93 -40.73
C TYR A 36 44.32 -17.33 -41.30
N ASP A 37 44.26 -17.48 -42.63
CA ASP A 37 44.38 -18.74 -43.37
C ASP A 37 43.54 -19.88 -42.75
N LYS A 38 42.24 -19.59 -42.55
CA LYS A 38 41.36 -20.43 -41.74
C LYS A 38 39.96 -20.56 -42.29
N THR A 39 39.54 -21.79 -42.55
CA THR A 39 38.14 -22.11 -42.82
C THR A 39 37.31 -22.17 -41.53
N HIS A 40 36.18 -21.49 -41.54
CA HIS A 40 35.17 -21.48 -40.48
C HIS A 40 33.94 -22.27 -40.90
N ASP A 41 33.91 -23.58 -40.58
CA ASP A 41 32.74 -24.44 -40.81
C ASP A 41 31.72 -24.35 -39.67
N TYR A 42 30.57 -23.75 -39.96
CA TYR A 42 29.37 -23.79 -39.11
C TYR A 42 28.15 -24.37 -39.84
N SER A 43 28.35 -25.16 -40.91
CA SER A 43 27.29 -25.84 -41.69
C SER A 43 26.35 -26.71 -40.84
N LYS A 44 26.85 -27.22 -39.70
CA LYS A 44 26.11 -28.08 -38.76
C LYS A 44 25.23 -27.29 -37.78
N LYS A 45 25.09 -25.97 -37.95
CA LYS A 45 24.29 -25.11 -37.07
C LYS A 45 22.79 -25.26 -37.36
N SER A 46 22.05 -25.75 -36.36
CA SER A 46 20.59 -25.78 -36.38
C SER A 46 19.96 -24.45 -35.96
N GLY A 47 18.78 -24.14 -36.49
CA GLY A 47 17.95 -23.01 -36.05
C GLY A 47 18.06 -21.75 -36.90
N VAL A 48 18.96 -21.70 -37.89
CA VAL A 48 18.97 -20.64 -38.90
C VAL A 48 17.75 -20.80 -39.82
N MET A 49 16.95 -19.75 -39.95
CA MET A 49 15.74 -19.70 -40.80
C MET A 49 16.03 -19.00 -42.13
N SER A 50 16.72 -17.86 -42.06
CA SER A 50 17.26 -17.15 -43.23
C SER A 50 18.63 -16.57 -42.91
N ALA A 51 19.41 -16.30 -43.95
CA ALA A 51 20.73 -15.71 -43.87
C ALA A 51 21.02 -14.92 -45.15
N ASP A 52 20.50 -13.69 -45.20
CA ASP A 52 20.42 -12.88 -46.43
C ASP A 52 21.33 -11.65 -46.35
N ILE A 53 21.96 -11.30 -47.47
CA ILE A 53 22.77 -10.08 -47.61
C ILE A 53 21.87 -8.94 -48.07
N ILE A 54 21.84 -7.86 -47.28
CA ILE A 54 21.10 -6.64 -47.54
C ILE A 54 22.12 -5.56 -47.93
N LEU A 55 22.17 -5.26 -49.23
CA LEU A 55 22.94 -4.14 -49.77
C LEU A 55 22.16 -2.82 -49.56
N PRO A 56 22.82 -1.66 -49.50
CA PRO A 56 22.12 -0.39 -49.54
C PRO A 56 21.41 -0.25 -50.90
N SER A 57 20.24 0.40 -50.92
CA SER A 57 19.37 0.55 -52.10
C SER A 57 20.10 1.17 -53.30
N THR A 58 21.09 2.03 -53.04
CA THR A 58 22.01 2.64 -54.02
C THR A 58 22.89 1.64 -54.77
N LEU A 59 23.20 0.48 -54.17
CA LEU A 59 23.95 -0.62 -54.78
C LEU A 59 23.02 -1.69 -55.34
N GLN A 60 21.86 -1.94 -54.71
CA GLN A 60 20.82 -2.81 -55.28
C GLN A 60 20.35 -2.32 -56.65
N ALA A 61 20.08 -1.02 -56.79
CA ALA A 61 19.68 -0.38 -58.04
C ALA A 61 20.74 -0.47 -59.16
N LYS A 62 21.99 -0.82 -58.83
CA LYS A 62 23.09 -1.06 -59.78
C LYS A 62 23.30 -2.54 -60.12
N GLY A 63 22.46 -3.44 -59.61
CA GLY A 63 22.56 -4.89 -59.87
C GLY A 63 23.82 -5.55 -59.26
N VAL A 64 24.36 -4.97 -58.18
CA VAL A 64 25.60 -5.47 -57.55
C VAL A 64 25.38 -6.87 -56.96
N MET A 65 26.16 -7.82 -57.44
CA MET A 65 26.20 -9.20 -56.92
C MET A 65 27.54 -9.43 -56.23
N VAL A 66 27.50 -9.82 -54.95
CA VAL A 66 28.70 -10.02 -54.12
C VAL A 66 28.46 -11.16 -53.13
N SER A 67 29.47 -11.98 -52.88
CA SER A 67 29.35 -13.10 -51.93
C SER A 67 29.56 -12.66 -50.47
N ARG A 68 28.96 -13.40 -49.53
CA ARG A 68 29.19 -13.21 -48.08
C ARG A 68 30.67 -13.34 -47.71
N GLU A 69 31.39 -14.30 -48.31
CA GLU A 69 32.82 -14.49 -48.09
C GLU A 69 33.64 -13.27 -48.55
N GLU A 70 33.30 -12.74 -49.73
CA GLU A 70 33.97 -11.57 -50.30
C GLU A 70 33.74 -10.31 -49.46
N ILE A 71 32.50 -10.03 -49.03
CA ILE A 71 32.16 -8.89 -48.17
C ILE A 71 33.04 -8.89 -46.91
N TRP A 72 33.06 -10.02 -46.19
CA TRP A 72 33.70 -10.06 -44.88
C TRP A 72 35.22 -10.15 -44.95
N ASN A 73 35.80 -10.75 -46.00
CA ASN A 73 37.24 -10.67 -46.25
C ASN A 73 37.68 -9.25 -46.65
N LYS A 74 36.89 -8.52 -47.46
CA LYS A 74 37.17 -7.10 -47.76
C LYS A 74 37.06 -6.22 -46.50
N ALA A 75 36.08 -6.48 -45.64
CA ALA A 75 35.89 -5.76 -44.37
C ALA A 75 37.01 -6.05 -43.34
N GLU A 76 37.58 -7.25 -43.32
CA GLU A 76 38.82 -7.54 -42.59
C GLU A 76 40.01 -6.81 -43.23
N ASN A 77 40.22 -6.93 -44.54
CA ASN A 77 41.42 -6.44 -45.21
C ASN A 77 41.60 -4.91 -45.15
N VAL A 78 40.50 -4.13 -45.22
CA VAL A 78 40.56 -2.66 -45.13
C VAL A 78 41.03 -2.17 -43.75
N GLU A 79 40.78 -2.94 -42.69
CA GLU A 79 41.18 -2.61 -41.32
C GLU A 79 42.62 -3.07 -41.04
N GLY A 80 43.54 -2.12 -40.86
CA GLY A 80 44.98 -2.43 -40.74
C GLY A 80 45.47 -2.76 -39.31
N ARG A 81 44.74 -2.39 -38.25
CA ARG A 81 45.27 -2.45 -36.87
C ARG A 81 44.88 -3.75 -36.15
N SER A 82 45.68 -4.13 -35.15
CA SER A 82 45.41 -5.28 -34.26
C SER A 82 44.26 -5.01 -33.27
N ASP A 83 43.92 -3.75 -33.02
CA ASP A 83 42.80 -3.32 -32.17
C ASP A 83 41.54 -2.89 -32.97
N SER A 84 41.57 -3.00 -34.30
CA SER A 84 40.47 -2.58 -35.18
C SER A 84 39.13 -3.21 -34.81
N ARG A 85 38.06 -2.41 -35.00
CA ARG A 85 36.68 -2.88 -35.11
C ARG A 85 36.40 -3.16 -36.58
N VAL A 86 36.10 -4.42 -36.88
CA VAL A 86 36.01 -4.97 -38.25
C VAL A 86 34.57 -5.04 -38.74
N ALA A 87 33.64 -5.37 -37.84
CA ALA A 87 32.20 -5.36 -38.07
C ALA A 87 31.48 -4.86 -36.81
N ARG A 88 30.18 -4.62 -36.91
CA ARG A 88 29.30 -4.40 -35.76
C ARG A 88 28.09 -5.30 -35.87
N GLU A 89 27.61 -5.79 -34.73
CA GLU A 89 26.35 -6.52 -34.66
C GLU A 89 25.25 -5.64 -34.06
N TRP A 90 24.05 -5.78 -34.62
CA TRP A 90 22.77 -5.51 -33.98
C TRP A 90 22.05 -6.85 -33.78
N LEU A 91 21.70 -7.17 -32.55
CA LEU A 91 20.86 -8.31 -32.18
C LEU A 91 19.48 -7.76 -31.80
N VAL A 92 18.44 -8.20 -32.51
CA VAL A 92 17.04 -7.80 -32.26
C VAL A 92 16.17 -9.03 -32.03
N ASN A 93 15.28 -8.98 -31.03
CA ASN A 93 14.25 -10.01 -30.84
C ASN A 93 13.07 -9.75 -31.77
N LEU A 94 12.62 -10.78 -32.49
CA LEU A 94 11.47 -10.72 -33.39
C LEU A 94 10.21 -11.15 -32.63
N PRO A 95 9.10 -10.40 -32.68
CA PRO A 95 7.85 -10.79 -32.01
C PRO A 95 7.39 -12.18 -32.46
N HIS A 96 7.20 -13.11 -31.52
CA HIS A 96 6.79 -14.48 -31.83
C HIS A 96 5.34 -14.58 -32.32
N GLU A 97 4.55 -13.55 -32.03
CA GLU A 97 3.18 -13.36 -32.48
C GLU A 97 3.08 -13.10 -33.99
N LEU A 98 4.18 -12.65 -34.63
CA LEU A 98 4.29 -12.54 -36.07
C LEU A 98 4.63 -13.91 -36.70
N ASN A 99 4.03 -14.20 -37.86
CA ASN A 99 4.36 -15.36 -38.67
C ASN A 99 5.78 -15.25 -39.27
N GLU A 100 6.25 -16.32 -39.92
CA GLU A 100 7.61 -16.39 -40.47
C GLU A 100 7.92 -15.28 -41.46
N ASP A 101 7.04 -15.05 -42.43
CA ASP A 101 7.22 -14.02 -43.47
C ASP A 101 7.24 -12.61 -42.89
N LYS A 102 6.28 -12.25 -42.02
CA LYS A 102 6.25 -10.92 -41.37
C LYS A 102 7.48 -10.70 -40.50
N ARG A 103 8.01 -11.72 -39.82
CA ARG A 103 9.28 -11.62 -39.08
C ARG A 103 10.47 -11.43 -40.00
N LYS A 104 10.49 -12.10 -41.16
CA LYS A 104 11.53 -11.92 -42.18
C LYS A 104 11.51 -10.51 -42.76
N SER A 105 10.35 -10.03 -43.20
CA SER A 105 10.19 -8.66 -43.71
C SER A 105 10.61 -7.62 -42.67
N LEU A 106 10.13 -7.70 -41.43
CA LEU A 106 10.50 -6.75 -40.36
C LEU A 106 12.02 -6.72 -40.11
N ALA A 107 12.70 -7.87 -40.08
CA ALA A 107 14.14 -7.93 -39.91
C ALA A 107 14.90 -7.37 -41.12
N HIS A 108 14.40 -7.63 -42.34
CA HIS A 108 14.99 -7.13 -43.59
C HIS A 108 14.79 -5.62 -43.75
N GLU A 109 13.60 -5.09 -43.48
CA GLU A 109 13.29 -3.66 -43.52
C GLU A 109 14.18 -2.88 -42.53
N PHE A 110 14.37 -3.39 -41.31
CA PHE A 110 15.25 -2.75 -40.34
C PHE A 110 16.73 -2.81 -40.77
N ALA A 111 17.18 -3.95 -41.30
CA ALA A 111 18.52 -4.07 -41.89
C ALA A 111 18.71 -3.11 -43.09
N GLN A 112 17.68 -2.94 -43.94
CA GLN A 112 17.68 -2.02 -45.07
C GLN A 112 17.74 -0.56 -44.60
N ALA A 113 16.97 -0.19 -43.58
CA ALA A 113 17.00 1.16 -43.01
C ALA A 113 18.39 1.51 -42.45
N LEU A 114 19.10 0.55 -41.85
CA LEU A 114 20.50 0.73 -41.44
C LEU A 114 21.46 0.77 -42.63
N ALA A 115 21.27 -0.09 -43.63
CA ALA A 115 22.07 -0.12 -44.85
C ALA A 115 22.01 1.22 -45.60
N ASP A 116 20.80 1.74 -45.83
CA ASP A 116 20.57 2.98 -46.56
C ASP A 116 21.06 4.20 -45.77
N LYS A 117 20.75 4.28 -44.47
CA LYS A 117 21.15 5.41 -43.62
C LYS A 117 22.67 5.62 -43.54
N TYR A 118 23.44 4.54 -43.56
CA TYR A 118 24.91 4.59 -43.42
C TYR A 118 25.66 4.21 -44.69
N ASN A 119 24.96 3.94 -45.79
CA ASN A 119 25.51 3.35 -47.02
C ASN A 119 26.38 2.10 -46.74
N ILE A 120 25.92 1.20 -45.86
CA ILE A 120 26.64 -0.02 -45.44
C ILE A 120 25.99 -1.30 -45.95
N ILE A 121 26.72 -2.41 -45.91
CA ILE A 121 26.15 -3.74 -46.14
C ILE A 121 25.78 -4.37 -44.79
N ALA A 122 24.59 -4.94 -44.72
CA ALA A 122 24.10 -5.70 -43.58
C ALA A 122 23.93 -7.19 -43.95
N ASP A 123 24.42 -8.09 -43.12
CA ASP A 123 24.25 -9.54 -43.22
C ASP A 123 23.25 -9.97 -42.15
N CYS A 124 22.03 -10.29 -42.56
CA CYS A 124 20.88 -10.55 -41.69
C CYS A 124 20.62 -12.05 -41.57
N ALA A 125 20.92 -12.61 -40.41
CA ALA A 125 20.66 -14.02 -40.09
C ALA A 125 19.54 -14.15 -39.05
N ILE A 126 18.41 -14.74 -39.43
CA ILE A 126 17.23 -14.93 -38.57
C ILE A 126 17.26 -16.31 -37.94
N HIS A 127 17.22 -16.38 -36.61
CA HIS A 127 17.32 -17.63 -35.84
C HIS A 127 16.02 -17.92 -35.08
N SER A 128 15.65 -19.20 -35.06
CA SER A 128 14.68 -19.81 -34.16
C SER A 128 15.38 -20.67 -33.11
N PRO A 129 14.77 -20.86 -31.92
CA PRO A 129 15.25 -21.83 -30.94
C PRO A 129 15.20 -23.24 -31.53
N SER A 130 16.34 -23.91 -31.65
CA SER A 130 16.37 -25.29 -32.17
C SER A 130 15.63 -26.25 -31.25
N LYS A 131 15.02 -27.33 -31.79
CA LYS A 131 14.35 -28.38 -30.97
C LYS A 131 15.20 -28.88 -29.80
N LYS A 132 16.52 -29.00 -30.04
CA LYS A 132 17.54 -29.41 -29.06
C LYS A 132 17.77 -28.39 -27.95
N GLU A 133 17.59 -27.11 -28.21
CA GLU A 133 17.68 -26.05 -27.20
C GLU A 133 16.37 -25.89 -26.43
N VAL A 134 15.22 -26.01 -27.09
CA VAL A 134 13.90 -26.04 -26.42
C VAL A 134 13.82 -27.21 -25.45
N ALA A 135 14.26 -28.40 -25.87
CA ALA A 135 14.40 -29.57 -24.99
C ALA A 135 15.40 -29.39 -23.83
N ARG A 136 16.20 -28.32 -23.83
CA ARG A 136 17.12 -27.92 -22.76
C ARG A 136 16.64 -26.66 -22.01
N GLY A 137 15.36 -26.31 -22.13
CA GLY A 137 14.74 -25.18 -21.43
C GLY A 137 14.94 -23.81 -22.08
N ALA A 138 15.33 -23.74 -23.36
CA ALA A 138 15.21 -22.49 -24.11
C ALA A 138 13.74 -22.18 -24.41
N ASP A 139 13.35 -20.90 -24.32
CA ASP A 139 11.99 -20.48 -24.66
C ASP A 139 11.75 -20.66 -26.18
N PRO A 140 10.77 -21.49 -26.61
CA PRO A 140 10.48 -21.72 -28.03
C PRO A 140 10.02 -20.47 -28.78
N ARG A 141 9.68 -19.39 -28.06
CA ARG A 141 9.24 -18.11 -28.62
C ARG A 141 10.39 -17.15 -28.92
N ASN A 142 11.64 -17.50 -28.59
CA ASN A 142 12.78 -16.59 -28.73
C ASN A 142 13.35 -16.52 -30.16
N TYR A 143 12.56 -16.00 -31.09
CA TYR A 143 13.00 -15.64 -32.44
C TYR A 143 13.82 -14.35 -32.40
N HIS A 144 14.93 -14.31 -33.14
CA HIS A 144 15.85 -13.17 -33.12
C HIS A 144 16.61 -13.05 -34.44
N ALA A 145 16.98 -11.83 -34.82
CA ALA A 145 17.84 -11.56 -35.96
C ALA A 145 19.22 -11.06 -35.50
N HIS A 146 20.26 -11.69 -36.03
CA HIS A 146 21.65 -11.25 -35.96
C HIS A 146 21.96 -10.45 -37.22
N ILE A 147 22.08 -9.12 -37.10
CA ILE A 147 22.34 -8.20 -38.21
C ILE A 147 23.78 -7.71 -38.08
N LEU A 148 24.68 -8.26 -38.89
CA LEU A 148 26.11 -7.90 -38.90
C LEU A 148 26.36 -6.85 -39.98
N VAL A 149 26.79 -5.65 -39.57
CA VAL A 149 27.00 -4.49 -40.47
C VAL A 149 28.48 -4.17 -40.66
N THR A 150 28.84 -3.71 -41.85
CA THR A 150 30.20 -3.23 -42.15
C THR A 150 30.49 -1.93 -41.38
N THR A 151 31.75 -1.72 -40.97
CA THR A 151 32.14 -0.49 -40.25
C THR A 151 32.46 0.71 -41.16
N ARG A 152 32.28 0.53 -42.47
CA ARG A 152 32.68 1.43 -43.55
C ARG A 152 31.63 1.40 -44.64
N GLU A 153 31.50 2.53 -45.32
CA GLU A 153 30.59 2.68 -46.46
C GLU A 153 30.98 1.74 -47.59
N ALA A 154 29.98 1.11 -48.20
CA ALA A 154 30.12 0.25 -49.35
C ALA A 154 30.12 1.10 -50.62
N GLN A 155 31.15 0.95 -51.44
CA GLN A 155 31.33 1.69 -52.68
C GLN A 155 31.73 0.74 -53.82
N LEU A 156 31.54 1.18 -55.06
CA LEU A 156 32.00 0.45 -56.24
C LEU A 156 33.19 1.19 -56.85
N ASP A 157 34.22 0.44 -57.23
CA ASP A 157 35.34 0.98 -57.98
C ASP A 157 34.94 1.25 -59.45
N ALA A 158 35.90 1.74 -60.25
CA ALA A 158 35.68 2.02 -61.68
C ALA A 158 35.26 0.79 -62.51
N ASN A 159 35.49 -0.43 -62.00
CA ASN A 159 35.13 -1.69 -62.64
C ASN A 159 33.80 -2.27 -62.08
N GLY A 160 33.09 -1.53 -61.23
CA GLY A 160 31.86 -1.98 -60.58
C GLY A 160 32.07 -2.97 -59.43
N SER A 161 33.31 -3.17 -58.97
CA SER A 161 33.61 -4.12 -57.89
C SER A 161 33.46 -3.48 -56.50
N LEU A 162 32.90 -4.21 -55.54
CA LEU A 162 32.75 -3.73 -54.17
C LEU A 162 34.11 -3.43 -53.53
N PHE A 163 34.24 -2.27 -52.89
CA PHE A 163 35.32 -1.95 -51.96
C PHE A 163 34.83 -1.17 -50.74
N PHE A 164 35.71 -1.06 -49.74
CA PHE A 164 35.52 -0.22 -48.56
C PHE A 164 36.71 0.75 -48.47
N ASP A 165 36.45 2.05 -48.42
CA ASP A 165 37.53 3.04 -48.31
C ASP A 165 38.06 3.14 -46.87
N LYS A 166 39.37 3.36 -46.72
CA LYS A 166 40.02 3.65 -45.44
C LYS A 166 39.62 5.01 -44.86
N GLN A 167 39.16 5.96 -45.68
CA GLN A 167 38.67 7.28 -45.29
C GLN A 167 37.21 7.25 -44.80
N PHE A 168 36.31 6.56 -45.53
CA PHE A 168 34.88 6.50 -45.24
C PHE A 168 34.50 5.44 -44.19
N LYS A 169 35.02 5.60 -42.96
CA LYS A 169 34.53 4.87 -41.78
C LYS A 169 33.26 5.56 -41.26
N ILE A 170 32.18 4.81 -41.06
CA ILE A 170 30.87 5.40 -40.73
C ILE A 170 30.91 6.21 -39.42
N PRO A 171 30.13 7.30 -39.29
CA PRO A 171 30.14 8.13 -38.08
C PRO A 171 29.79 7.38 -36.80
N PHE A 172 29.01 6.30 -36.89
CA PHE A 172 28.68 5.42 -35.76
C PHE A 172 29.91 4.78 -35.09
N GLU A 173 31.01 4.61 -35.84
CA GLU A 173 32.26 4.03 -35.31
C GLU A 173 33.28 5.06 -34.83
N TRP A 174 32.99 6.35 -34.98
CA TRP A 174 33.87 7.42 -34.51
C TRP A 174 33.85 7.54 -32.98
N SER A 175 34.91 8.13 -32.42
CA SER A 175 34.92 8.51 -31.01
C SER A 175 33.89 9.62 -30.76
N ASN A 176 33.31 9.69 -29.55
CA ASN A 176 32.38 10.78 -29.20
C ASN A 176 33.03 12.18 -29.36
N LYS A 177 34.36 12.29 -29.19
CA LYS A 177 35.13 13.51 -29.51
C LYS A 177 35.01 13.88 -30.99
N LYS A 178 35.37 12.97 -31.91
CA LYS A 178 35.27 13.23 -33.36
C LYS A 178 33.83 13.51 -33.79
N ARG A 179 32.84 12.85 -33.17
CA ARG A 179 31.42 13.12 -33.43
C ARG A 179 31.03 14.55 -33.04
N ALA A 180 31.40 15.00 -31.84
CA ALA A 180 31.17 16.36 -31.39
C ALA A 180 31.86 17.41 -32.29
N GLU A 181 33.11 17.15 -32.69
CA GLU A 181 33.86 18.00 -33.65
C GLU A 181 33.18 18.11 -35.03
N ASN A 182 32.26 17.19 -35.37
CA ASN A 182 31.49 17.19 -36.61
C ASN A 182 30.00 17.51 -36.38
N ASN A 183 29.65 18.13 -35.24
CA ASN A 183 28.28 18.47 -34.84
C ASN A 183 27.30 17.27 -34.79
N LEU A 184 27.83 16.06 -34.61
CA LEU A 184 27.03 14.85 -34.47
C LEU A 184 26.77 14.53 -33.00
N GLN A 185 25.55 14.10 -32.71
CA GLN A 185 25.16 13.61 -31.40
C GLN A 185 26.06 12.48 -30.86
N SER A 186 26.03 12.21 -29.56
CA SER A 186 26.78 11.09 -28.98
C SER A 186 26.36 9.74 -29.57
N SER A 187 27.28 8.77 -29.59
CA SER A 187 26.97 7.39 -29.99
C SER A 187 25.88 6.74 -29.12
N ILE A 188 25.76 7.13 -27.84
CA ILE A 188 24.70 6.63 -26.94
C ILE A 188 23.32 7.15 -27.37
N GLN A 189 23.22 8.40 -27.80
CA GLN A 189 21.95 8.94 -28.29
C GLN A 189 21.57 8.29 -29.62
N GLU A 190 22.51 8.15 -30.56
CA GLU A 190 22.23 7.46 -31.82
C GLU A 190 21.83 5.97 -31.61
N ILE A 191 22.35 5.31 -30.57
CA ILE A 191 21.85 3.98 -30.16
C ILE A 191 20.39 4.05 -29.71
N LYS A 192 19.98 5.06 -28.92
CA LYS A 192 18.57 5.22 -28.51
C LYS A 192 17.66 5.43 -29.73
N ASP A 193 18.08 6.26 -30.69
CA ASP A 193 17.28 6.54 -31.89
C ASP A 193 17.11 5.28 -32.76
N ILE A 194 18.17 4.46 -32.91
CA ILE A 194 18.08 3.16 -33.61
C ILE A 194 17.18 2.17 -32.86
N ARG A 195 17.18 2.21 -31.52
CA ARG A 195 16.24 1.40 -30.70
C ARG A 195 14.80 1.85 -30.87
N GLN A 196 14.55 3.16 -30.94
CA GLN A 196 13.22 3.70 -31.21
C GLN A 196 12.76 3.30 -32.62
N LEU A 197 13.61 3.46 -33.65
CA LEU A 197 13.33 3.00 -35.01
C LEU A 197 12.92 1.52 -35.06
N TRP A 198 13.66 0.63 -34.37
CA TRP A 198 13.28 -0.78 -34.26
C TRP A 198 11.89 -0.98 -33.64
N VAL A 199 11.62 -0.29 -32.52
CA VAL A 199 10.34 -0.38 -31.81
C VAL A 199 9.19 0.16 -32.65
N ASP A 200 9.38 1.26 -33.38
CA ASP A 200 8.36 1.85 -34.26
C ASP A 200 8.02 0.92 -35.42
N MET A 201 9.02 0.27 -36.03
CA MET A 201 8.83 -0.71 -37.10
C MET A 201 8.15 -1.98 -36.60
N ALA A 202 8.59 -2.50 -35.44
CA ALA A 202 7.98 -3.66 -34.83
C ALA A 202 6.52 -3.38 -34.39
N ASN A 203 6.25 -2.18 -33.85
CA ASN A 203 4.88 -1.77 -33.52
C ASN A 203 3.98 -1.68 -34.75
N LYS A 204 4.44 -1.08 -35.86
CA LYS A 204 3.69 -1.06 -37.12
C LYS A 204 3.29 -2.47 -37.58
N ALA A 205 4.20 -3.44 -37.49
CA ALA A 205 3.91 -4.84 -37.82
C ALA A 205 2.91 -5.52 -36.84
N LEU A 206 2.81 -5.03 -35.60
CA LEU A 206 1.94 -5.57 -34.54
C LEU A 206 0.55 -4.93 -34.46
N VAL A 207 0.31 -3.76 -35.10
CA VAL A 207 -0.98 -3.04 -35.04
C VAL A 207 -2.18 -3.94 -35.39
N GLU A 208 -2.04 -4.79 -36.41
CA GLU A 208 -3.11 -5.68 -36.90
C GLU A 208 -3.48 -6.82 -35.92
N LEU A 209 -2.75 -6.99 -34.81
CA LEU A 209 -2.88 -8.13 -33.90
C LEU A 209 -3.44 -7.77 -32.51
N ASP A 210 -3.81 -6.51 -32.28
CA ASP A 210 -4.29 -5.99 -30.97
C ASP A 210 -3.34 -6.30 -29.79
N ILE A 211 -2.03 -6.26 -30.06
CA ILE A 211 -0.97 -6.50 -29.08
C ILE A 211 -0.54 -5.17 -28.47
N THR A 212 -0.40 -5.15 -27.13
CA THR A 212 0.15 -4.00 -26.39
C THR A 212 1.45 -3.49 -27.04
N PRO A 213 1.53 -2.21 -27.44
CA PRO A 213 2.72 -1.67 -28.08
C PRO A 213 4.00 -1.86 -27.28
N LEU A 214 5.08 -2.13 -28.01
CA LEU A 214 6.45 -2.13 -27.51
C LEU A 214 6.89 -0.71 -27.16
N ASP A 215 7.71 -0.59 -26.11
CA ASP A 215 8.30 0.68 -25.66
C ASP A 215 9.82 0.53 -25.52
N ALA A 216 10.59 1.43 -26.14
CA ALA A 216 12.05 1.41 -26.16
C ALA A 216 12.70 1.91 -24.86
N ARG A 217 11.93 2.57 -24.00
CA ARG A 217 12.38 3.15 -22.71
C ARG A 217 12.61 2.06 -21.66
N SER A 218 13.40 2.34 -20.63
CA SER A 218 13.54 1.40 -19.50
C SER A 218 12.26 1.35 -18.67
N PHE A 219 12.03 0.29 -17.86
CA PHE A 219 10.88 0.22 -16.96
C PHE A 219 10.78 1.45 -16.04
N LYS A 220 11.92 1.98 -15.57
CA LYS A 220 11.99 3.22 -14.79
C LYS A 220 11.49 4.44 -15.57
N ASP A 221 11.93 4.59 -16.82
CA ASP A 221 11.56 5.71 -17.70
C ASP A 221 10.11 5.60 -18.23
N GLN A 222 9.49 4.42 -18.11
CA GLN A 222 8.07 4.18 -18.33
C GLN A 222 7.21 4.44 -17.07
N GLY A 223 7.82 4.71 -15.92
CA GLY A 223 7.11 4.81 -14.63
C GLY A 223 6.62 3.47 -14.07
N LEU A 224 7.12 2.34 -14.59
CA LEU A 224 6.75 1.01 -14.11
C LEU A 224 7.62 0.59 -12.93
N ASP A 225 6.98 0.27 -11.79
CA ASP A 225 7.64 -0.35 -10.64
C ASP A 225 7.95 -1.83 -10.91
N ARG A 226 8.91 -2.07 -11.80
CA ARG A 226 9.34 -3.40 -12.23
C ARG A 226 10.86 -3.46 -12.34
N LEU A 227 11.45 -4.41 -11.64
CA LEU A 227 12.90 -4.65 -11.66
C LEU A 227 13.30 -5.36 -12.98
N PRO A 228 14.32 -4.87 -13.70
CA PRO A 228 14.84 -5.53 -14.90
C PRO A 228 15.62 -6.80 -14.53
N THR A 229 15.53 -7.84 -15.36
CA THR A 229 16.36 -9.06 -15.22
C THR A 229 17.80 -8.82 -15.68
N ILE A 230 18.76 -9.45 -15.00
CA ILE A 230 20.19 -9.32 -15.26
C ILE A 230 20.62 -10.27 -16.39
N LYS A 231 21.56 -9.81 -17.23
CA LYS A 231 22.06 -10.59 -18.36
C LYS A 231 22.92 -11.78 -17.89
N MET A 232 22.38 -12.98 -18.07
CA MET A 232 23.03 -14.26 -17.76
C MET A 232 24.44 -14.36 -18.36
N GLY A 233 24.55 -14.15 -19.68
CA GLY A 233 25.75 -14.49 -20.45
C GLY A 233 25.78 -15.95 -20.89
N VAL A 234 26.70 -16.30 -21.79
CA VAL A 234 26.71 -17.62 -22.45
C VAL A 234 26.94 -18.76 -21.46
N ASP A 235 27.96 -18.65 -20.60
CA ASP A 235 28.34 -19.72 -19.66
C ASP A 235 27.23 -19.99 -18.63
N ALA A 236 26.66 -18.94 -18.02
CA ALA A 236 25.58 -19.10 -17.07
C ALA A 236 24.30 -19.66 -17.72
N THR A 237 24.00 -19.25 -18.96
CA THR A 237 22.89 -19.86 -19.73
C THR A 237 23.17 -21.33 -20.04
N HIS A 238 24.41 -21.69 -20.37
CA HIS A 238 24.81 -23.06 -20.66
C HIS A 238 24.77 -23.97 -19.40
N MET A 239 25.12 -23.43 -18.23
CA MET A 239 24.99 -24.12 -16.94
C MET A 239 23.52 -24.35 -16.58
N GLU A 240 22.66 -23.32 -16.65
CA GLU A 240 21.22 -23.47 -16.37
C GLU A 240 20.54 -24.45 -17.35
N ARG A 241 20.91 -24.42 -18.64
CA ARG A 241 20.45 -25.41 -19.66
C ARG A 241 20.91 -26.85 -19.38
N LYS A 242 21.87 -27.06 -18.48
CA LYS A 242 22.28 -28.38 -17.95
C LYS A 242 21.65 -28.70 -16.59
N GLY A 243 20.73 -27.87 -16.09
CA GLY A 243 20.14 -28.00 -14.76
C GLY A 243 21.00 -27.46 -13.61
N ILE A 244 22.18 -26.89 -13.90
CA ILE A 244 23.07 -26.30 -12.90
C ILE A 244 22.60 -24.87 -12.62
N LYS A 245 22.09 -24.63 -11.42
CA LYS A 245 21.70 -23.28 -10.97
C LYS A 245 22.92 -22.39 -10.84
N THR A 246 22.75 -21.12 -11.20
CA THR A 246 23.79 -20.07 -11.20
C THR A 246 23.29 -18.86 -10.43
N ASP A 247 24.19 -18.03 -9.91
CA ASP A 247 23.82 -16.87 -9.09
C ASP A 247 22.95 -15.88 -9.87
N LYS A 248 23.35 -15.53 -11.10
CA LYS A 248 22.54 -14.71 -12.02
C LYS A 248 21.17 -15.33 -12.32
N GLY A 249 21.08 -16.67 -12.36
CA GLY A 249 19.82 -17.37 -12.54
C GLY A 249 18.94 -17.31 -11.30
N ASN A 250 19.54 -17.43 -10.10
CA ASN A 250 18.86 -17.28 -8.81
C ASN A 250 18.36 -15.84 -8.61
N GLU A 251 19.18 -14.85 -8.95
CA GLU A 251 18.83 -13.44 -8.91
C GLU A 251 17.69 -13.11 -9.89
N ASN A 252 17.75 -13.64 -11.13
CA ASN A 252 16.64 -13.54 -12.07
C ASN A 252 15.36 -14.27 -11.61
N ARG A 253 15.47 -15.38 -10.88
CA ARG A 253 14.33 -16.04 -10.22
C ARG A 253 13.74 -15.14 -9.13
N ALA A 254 14.57 -14.54 -8.29
CA ALA A 254 14.13 -13.60 -7.24
C ALA A 254 13.46 -12.35 -7.83
N ILE A 255 14.07 -11.73 -8.84
CA ILE A 255 13.51 -10.58 -9.58
C ILE A 255 12.12 -10.91 -10.17
N ARG A 256 11.93 -12.12 -10.72
CA ARG A 256 10.61 -12.56 -11.20
C ARG A 256 9.58 -12.66 -10.08
N VAL A 257 9.95 -13.23 -8.92
CA VAL A 257 9.06 -13.32 -7.75
C VAL A 257 8.72 -11.94 -7.18
N ILE A 258 9.69 -11.02 -7.11
CA ILE A 258 9.47 -9.64 -6.66
C ILE A 258 8.51 -8.91 -7.62
N ASN A 259 8.73 -9.02 -8.93
CA ASN A 259 7.85 -8.41 -9.93
C ASN A 259 6.43 -9.00 -9.91
N GLN A 260 6.29 -10.32 -9.69
CA GLN A 260 4.98 -10.96 -9.50
C GLN A 260 4.27 -10.45 -8.25
N ARG A 261 4.98 -10.33 -7.12
CA ARG A 261 4.42 -9.75 -5.88
C ARG A 261 3.95 -8.32 -6.09
N LYS A 262 4.79 -7.45 -6.68
CA LYS A 262 4.43 -6.06 -7.01
C LYS A 262 3.18 -5.98 -7.89
N ALA A 263 3.07 -6.83 -8.92
CA ALA A 263 1.87 -6.90 -9.76
C ALA A 263 0.61 -7.33 -8.99
N ILE A 264 0.72 -8.33 -8.11
CA ILE A 264 -0.40 -8.79 -7.27
C ILE A 264 -0.81 -7.70 -6.25
N THR A 265 0.14 -7.04 -5.60
CA THR A 265 -0.14 -5.93 -4.68
C THR A 265 -0.82 -4.77 -5.40
N LYS A 266 -0.39 -4.43 -6.62
CA LYS A 266 -1.02 -3.37 -7.41
C LYS A 266 -2.47 -3.72 -7.80
N LEU A 267 -2.72 -4.94 -8.29
CA LEU A 267 -4.08 -5.39 -8.60
C LEU A 267 -4.98 -5.37 -7.37
N ARG A 268 -4.47 -5.79 -6.21
CA ARG A 268 -5.20 -5.68 -4.94
C ARG A 268 -5.50 -4.23 -4.59
N SER A 269 -4.53 -3.31 -4.63
CA SER A 269 -4.79 -1.89 -4.32
C SER A 269 -5.69 -1.19 -5.35
N GLU A 270 -5.94 -1.80 -6.51
CA GLU A 270 -6.98 -1.42 -7.46
C GLU A 270 -8.35 -1.98 -7.02
N ASP A 271 -8.50 -3.30 -6.83
CA ASP A 271 -9.73 -3.94 -6.29
C ASP A 271 -10.20 -3.30 -4.97
N GLU A 272 -9.26 -2.97 -4.10
CA GLU A 272 -9.47 -2.38 -2.78
C GLU A 272 -10.00 -0.94 -2.84
N ARG A 273 -9.58 -0.15 -3.83
CA ARG A 273 -10.16 1.17 -4.10
C ARG A 273 -11.59 1.06 -4.62
N HIS A 274 -11.85 0.12 -5.54
CA HIS A 274 -13.20 -0.14 -6.04
C HIS A 274 -14.15 -0.60 -4.90
N VAL A 275 -13.66 -1.38 -3.95
CA VAL A 275 -14.43 -1.75 -2.74
C VAL A 275 -14.65 -0.55 -1.82
N HIS A 276 -13.67 0.35 -1.66
CA HIS A 276 -13.83 1.55 -0.84
C HIS A 276 -14.85 2.53 -1.44
N GLU A 277 -14.75 2.84 -2.74
CA GLU A 277 -15.74 3.65 -3.48
C GLU A 277 -17.15 3.08 -3.36
N TYR A 278 -17.30 1.75 -3.45
CA TYR A 278 -18.59 1.07 -3.27
C TYR A 278 -19.13 1.20 -1.82
N ILE A 279 -18.26 1.11 -0.82
CA ILE A 279 -18.63 1.28 0.60
C ILE A 279 -19.07 2.72 0.86
N GLU A 280 -18.32 3.73 0.41
CA GLU A 280 -18.69 5.15 0.56
C GLU A 280 -20.05 5.43 -0.10
N TRP A 281 -20.23 5.02 -1.36
CA TRP A 281 -21.51 5.12 -2.08
C TRP A 281 -22.68 4.43 -1.35
N SER A 282 -22.41 3.29 -0.69
CA SER A 282 -23.43 2.60 0.10
C SER A 282 -23.76 3.34 1.41
N GLY A 283 -22.77 3.97 2.04
CA GLY A 283 -22.91 4.76 3.26
C GLY A 283 -23.77 5.99 3.05
N GLU A 284 -23.53 6.77 1.99
CA GLU A 284 -24.34 7.95 1.62
C GLU A 284 -25.83 7.60 1.47
N ARG A 285 -26.13 6.42 0.89
CA ARG A 285 -27.51 5.93 0.75
C ARG A 285 -28.13 5.55 2.10
N ILE A 286 -27.37 4.93 2.99
CA ILE A 286 -27.84 4.58 4.34
C ILE A 286 -28.14 5.85 5.12
N ASP A 287 -27.23 6.83 5.14
CA ASP A 287 -27.43 8.11 5.82
C ASP A 287 -28.64 8.88 5.27
N TRP A 288 -28.82 8.89 3.95
CA TRP A 288 -30.02 9.47 3.32
C TRP A 288 -31.31 8.79 3.80
N THR A 289 -31.34 7.45 3.89
CA THR A 289 -32.51 6.74 4.43
C THR A 289 -32.72 6.97 5.92
N ALA A 290 -31.65 7.03 6.72
CA ALA A 290 -31.72 7.28 8.16
C ALA A 290 -32.25 8.69 8.46
N HIS A 291 -31.76 9.70 7.73
CA HIS A 291 -32.27 11.07 7.83
C HIS A 291 -33.76 11.14 7.46
N ARG A 292 -34.17 10.43 6.40
CA ARG A 292 -35.58 10.37 5.99
C ARG A 292 -36.48 9.65 7.01
N HIS A 293 -35.99 8.62 7.69
CA HIS A 293 -36.69 7.99 8.81
C HIS A 293 -36.83 8.93 10.02
N GLN A 294 -35.80 9.70 10.38
CA GLN A 294 -35.91 10.70 11.46
C GLN A 294 -36.98 11.76 11.18
N GLN A 295 -37.10 12.23 9.93
CA GLN A 295 -38.17 13.16 9.56
C GLN A 295 -39.57 12.53 9.70
N VAL A 296 -39.73 11.24 9.34
CA VAL A 296 -41.00 10.52 9.52
C VAL A 296 -41.36 10.36 11.00
N ILE A 297 -40.39 10.00 11.86
CA ILE A 297 -40.61 9.92 13.32
C ILE A 297 -41.09 11.27 13.86
N LYS A 298 -40.44 12.38 13.47
CA LYS A 298 -40.86 13.72 13.88
C LYS A 298 -42.27 14.07 13.42
N CYS A 299 -42.68 13.69 12.20
CA CYS A 299 -44.05 13.89 11.72
C CYS A 299 -45.09 13.04 12.48
N LEU A 300 -44.70 11.86 12.98
CA LEU A 300 -45.54 11.02 13.84
C LEU A 300 -45.71 11.65 15.23
N ASP A 301 -44.62 12.14 15.86
CA ASP A 301 -44.67 12.85 17.14
C ASP A 301 -45.53 14.13 17.05
N ASP A 302 -45.33 14.94 16.00
CA ASP A 302 -46.14 16.13 15.73
C ASP A 302 -47.64 15.80 15.53
N SER A 303 -47.96 14.62 14.99
CA SER A 303 -49.33 14.16 14.83
C SER A 303 -49.92 13.65 16.14
N GLN A 304 -49.14 12.92 16.94
CA GLN A 304 -49.52 12.44 18.26
C GLN A 304 -49.85 13.61 19.20
N GLN A 305 -49.02 14.65 19.24
CA GLN A 305 -49.28 15.86 20.03
C GLN A 305 -50.58 16.57 19.62
N ARG A 306 -50.91 16.59 18.31
CA ARG A 306 -52.19 17.16 17.82
C ARG A 306 -53.38 16.33 18.29
N ILE A 307 -53.29 15.00 18.22
CA ILE A 307 -54.32 14.08 18.72
C ILE A 307 -54.56 14.32 20.22
N GLU A 308 -53.51 14.41 21.03
CA GLU A 308 -53.60 14.69 22.47
C GLU A 308 -54.14 16.10 22.78
N SER A 309 -53.88 17.10 21.93
CA SER A 309 -54.54 18.40 22.04
C SER A 309 -56.04 18.29 21.76
N SER A 310 -56.43 17.68 20.64
CA SER A 310 -57.85 17.50 20.28
C SER A 310 -58.62 16.69 21.31
N GLN A 311 -58.01 15.67 21.92
CA GLN A 311 -58.63 14.92 23.04
C GLN A 311 -58.88 15.82 24.27
N ARG A 312 -57.93 16.69 24.63
CA ARG A 312 -58.10 17.66 25.72
C ARG A 312 -59.17 18.71 25.42
N ASP A 313 -59.28 19.14 24.17
CA ASP A 313 -60.32 20.07 23.72
C ASP A 313 -61.71 19.43 23.74
N ILE A 314 -61.85 18.20 23.25
CA ILE A 314 -63.08 17.40 23.31
C ILE A 314 -63.51 17.19 24.76
N ALA A 315 -62.61 16.77 25.65
CA ALA A 315 -62.92 16.61 27.07
C ALA A 315 -63.36 17.93 27.73
N SER A 316 -62.78 19.06 27.31
CA SER A 316 -63.14 20.40 27.79
C SER A 316 -64.45 20.93 27.19
N ALA A 317 -64.82 20.50 25.99
CA ALA A 317 -66.13 20.75 25.40
C ALA A 317 -67.22 19.91 26.10
N ALA A 318 -66.96 18.63 26.38
CA ALA A 318 -67.87 17.75 27.12
C ALA A 318 -68.19 18.29 28.53
N ARG A 319 -67.17 18.72 29.29
CA ARG A 319 -67.36 19.39 30.59
C ARG A 319 -68.22 20.65 30.49
N ARG A 320 -68.00 21.49 29.47
CA ARG A 320 -68.81 22.70 29.23
C ARG A 320 -70.26 22.35 28.87
N SER A 321 -70.48 21.29 28.09
CA SER A 321 -71.82 20.79 27.76
C SER A 321 -72.59 20.34 29.02
N GLN A 322 -71.95 19.55 29.88
CA GLN A 322 -72.54 19.10 31.16
C GLN A 322 -72.88 20.29 32.09
N LEU A 323 -71.98 21.28 32.19
CA LEU A 323 -72.25 22.48 32.97
C LEU A 323 -73.44 23.29 32.42
N ASN A 324 -73.50 23.48 31.09
CA ASN A 324 -74.61 24.16 30.43
C ASN A 324 -75.94 23.43 30.65
N GLN A 325 -75.94 22.09 30.63
CA GLN A 325 -77.11 21.28 30.91
C GLN A 325 -77.58 21.46 32.37
N SER A 326 -76.68 21.40 33.34
CA SER A 326 -77.00 21.64 34.76
C SER A 326 -77.55 23.06 35.00
N VAL A 327 -77.00 24.07 34.32
CA VAL A 327 -77.51 25.45 34.36
C VAL A 327 -78.91 25.55 33.72
N ALA A 328 -79.17 24.84 32.62
CA ALA A 328 -80.49 24.80 31.99
C ALA A 328 -81.54 24.13 32.90
N GLU A 329 -81.20 23.02 33.56
CA GLU A 329 -82.06 22.33 34.53
C GLU A 329 -82.37 23.23 35.75
N ALA A 330 -81.36 23.92 36.29
CA ALA A 330 -81.54 24.89 37.37
C ALA A 330 -82.44 26.07 36.95
N ASN A 331 -82.27 26.58 35.72
CA ASN A 331 -83.12 27.63 35.17
C ASN A 331 -84.57 27.17 34.95
N LEU A 332 -84.79 25.92 34.52
CA LEU A 332 -86.14 25.34 34.43
C LEU A 332 -86.81 25.28 35.80
N SER A 333 -86.12 24.75 36.81
CA SER A 333 -86.60 24.68 38.20
C SER A 333 -86.93 26.07 38.76
N ASN A 334 -86.09 27.07 38.49
CA ASN A 334 -86.35 28.45 38.90
C ASN A 334 -87.56 29.06 38.17
N ALA A 335 -87.74 28.78 36.88
CA ALA A 335 -88.90 29.21 36.11
C ALA A 335 -90.21 28.53 36.58
N GLU A 336 -90.17 27.24 36.93
CA GLU A 336 -91.30 26.55 37.56
C GLU A 336 -91.67 27.15 38.92
N TRP A 337 -90.68 27.45 39.75
CA TRP A 337 -90.89 28.10 41.05
C TRP A 337 -91.50 29.49 40.88
N ALA A 338 -90.97 30.28 39.94
CA ALA A 338 -91.50 31.60 39.59
C ALA A 338 -92.94 31.51 39.07
N ASN A 339 -93.27 30.54 38.22
CA ASN A 339 -94.63 30.30 37.73
C ASN A 339 -95.59 29.85 38.85
N LYS A 340 -95.16 28.97 39.77
CA LYS A 340 -95.94 28.60 40.97
C LYS A 340 -96.20 29.81 41.88
N ARG A 341 -95.21 30.70 42.03
CA ARG A 341 -95.35 31.95 42.80
C ARG A 341 -96.26 32.96 42.10
N ALA A 342 -96.15 33.10 40.78
CA ALA A 342 -97.01 33.95 39.97
C ALA A 342 -98.46 33.48 40.03
N LYS A 343 -98.74 32.18 39.93
CA LYS A 343 -100.09 31.62 40.12
C LYS A 343 -100.67 31.95 41.50
N ARG A 344 -99.90 31.78 42.59
CA ARG A 344 -100.36 32.20 43.93
C ARG A 344 -100.60 33.70 44.02
N LEU A 345 -99.76 34.52 43.38
CA LEU A 345 -99.98 35.96 43.33
C LEU A 345 -101.24 36.32 42.54
N ILE A 346 -101.53 35.63 41.43
CA ILE A 346 -102.80 35.79 40.68
C ILE A 346 -103.98 35.36 41.56
N GLU A 347 -103.93 34.23 42.26
CA GLU A 347 -105.00 33.81 43.20
C GLU A 347 -105.19 34.83 44.34
N ILE A 348 -104.12 35.42 44.84
CA ILE A 348 -104.17 36.48 45.86
C ILE A 348 -104.74 37.77 45.25
N THR A 349 -104.36 38.13 44.03
CA THR A 349 -104.89 39.30 43.32
C THR A 349 -106.37 39.11 43.00
N ASP A 350 -106.81 37.96 42.49
CA ASP A 350 -108.24 37.63 42.28
C ASP A 350 -109.03 37.74 43.58
N ARG A 351 -108.53 37.16 44.68
CA ARG A 351 -109.15 37.32 46.01
C ARG A 351 -109.13 38.77 46.50
N SER A 352 -108.13 39.55 46.10
CA SER A 352 -108.01 40.98 46.41
C SER A 352 -108.88 41.83 45.49
N GLN A 353 -109.19 41.36 44.28
CA GLN A 353 -110.04 42.03 43.30
C GLN A 353 -111.51 41.75 43.60
N GLN A 354 -111.86 40.53 44.04
CA GLN A 354 -113.13 40.20 44.71
C GLN A 354 -113.29 40.88 46.09
N ARG A 355 -112.20 41.33 46.71
CA ARG A 355 -112.27 42.27 47.86
C ARG A 355 -112.48 43.67 47.35
N VAL A 356 -111.67 44.17 46.42
CA VAL A 356 -111.78 45.51 45.84
C VAL A 356 -113.11 45.74 45.12
N GLU A 357 -113.79 44.75 44.56
CA GLU A 357 -115.14 44.89 44.01
C GLU A 357 -116.20 45.06 45.12
N ARG A 358 -116.07 44.31 46.22
CA ARG A 358 -116.88 44.53 47.44
C ARG A 358 -116.54 45.86 48.11
N ASP A 359 -115.26 46.16 48.22
CA ASP A 359 -114.73 47.36 48.83
C ASP A 359 -114.93 48.57 47.91
N GLN A 360 -115.17 48.43 46.59
CA GLN A 360 -115.62 49.49 45.68
C GLN A 360 -117.14 49.68 45.76
N GLN A 361 -117.91 48.60 45.92
CA GLN A 361 -119.31 48.74 46.34
C GLN A 361 -119.42 49.42 47.71
N GLN A 362 -118.44 49.27 48.61
CA GLN A 362 -118.32 50.02 49.88
C GLN A 362 -117.53 51.34 49.77
N ALA A 363 -116.70 51.58 48.75
CA ALA A 363 -115.90 52.80 48.60
C ALA A 363 -116.51 53.80 47.60
N ILE A 364 -117.52 53.41 46.83
CA ILE A 364 -118.54 54.35 46.35
C ILE A 364 -119.24 54.99 47.57
N VAL A 365 -119.32 54.29 48.71
CA VAL A 365 -119.85 54.85 49.98
C VAL A 365 -118.77 55.61 50.77
N ILE A 366 -117.49 55.22 50.70
CA ILE A 366 -116.41 55.75 51.58
C ILE A 366 -115.43 56.74 50.89
N ASN A 367 -115.20 56.71 49.57
CA ASN A 367 -114.32 57.69 48.88
C ASN A 367 -114.90 59.12 48.81
N ASN A 368 -116.04 59.37 49.45
CA ASN A 368 -116.50 60.72 49.79
C ASN A 368 -115.71 61.36 50.95
N ILE A 369 -114.75 60.67 51.59
CA ILE A 369 -114.26 61.05 52.93
C ILE A 369 -112.80 61.55 52.99
N ILE A 370 -111.77 60.78 52.59
CA ILE A 370 -110.33 61.10 52.82
C ILE A 370 -109.54 60.65 51.58
N ALA A 371 -108.82 61.45 50.78
CA ALA A 371 -108.24 62.80 50.94
C ALA A 371 -107.11 62.91 51.99
N GLU A 372 -105.87 63.01 51.49
CA GLU A 372 -104.65 63.61 52.11
C GLU A 372 -103.52 62.72 52.71
N SER A 373 -102.35 62.82 52.06
CA SER A 373 -100.97 62.82 52.61
C SER A 373 -100.22 61.51 53.00
N ALA A 374 -98.88 61.47 53.14
CA ALA A 374 -97.79 61.65 52.14
C ALA A 374 -96.34 61.43 52.74
N ASN A 375 -95.39 60.81 52.00
CA ASN A 375 -93.89 60.97 52.08
C ASN A 375 -93.12 60.57 53.40
N ARG A 376 -91.76 60.55 53.59
CA ARG A 376 -90.51 60.25 52.79
C ARG A 376 -89.22 60.20 53.70
N THR A 377 -88.10 59.60 53.23
CA THR A 377 -86.64 60.00 53.44
C THR A 377 -85.95 59.84 54.86
N PRO A 378 -84.62 60.13 55.11
CA PRO A 378 -83.31 59.85 54.40
C PRO A 378 -82.00 59.61 55.29
N ALA A 379 -80.80 59.51 54.64
CA ALA A 379 -79.46 60.10 55.03
C ALA A 379 -78.35 59.27 55.82
N PRO A 380 -77.09 59.77 56.14
CA PRO A 380 -75.85 59.54 55.31
C PRO A 380 -74.41 59.41 55.99
N SER A 381 -73.35 59.09 55.20
CA SER A 381 -71.88 59.46 55.31
C SER A 381 -70.99 58.96 56.50
N PRO A 382 -69.63 59.19 56.62
CA PRO A 382 -68.57 59.76 55.70
C PRO A 382 -67.09 59.17 55.72
N PHE A 383 -66.20 59.65 54.81
CA PHE A 383 -64.68 59.71 54.84
C PHE A 383 -63.79 58.43 54.82
N ASP A 384 -62.48 58.37 54.43
CA ASP A 384 -61.57 59.13 53.50
C ASP A 384 -60.23 58.31 53.23
N ASP A 385 -59.27 58.74 52.35
CA ASP A 385 -58.02 58.00 51.99
C ASP A 385 -56.86 58.84 51.35
N HIS A 386 -55.81 59.23 52.10
CA HIS A 386 -54.58 59.79 51.51
C HIS A 386 -53.23 59.37 52.15
N ALA A 387 -53.20 59.02 53.44
CA ALA A 387 -51.95 58.61 54.13
C ALA A 387 -51.45 57.20 53.75
N SER A 388 -52.31 56.36 53.16
CA SER A 388 -52.01 54.98 52.77
C SER A 388 -51.06 54.91 51.58
N ARG A 389 -51.25 55.78 50.59
CA ARG A 389 -50.64 55.69 49.26
C ARG A 389 -49.12 55.99 49.28
N ALA A 390 -48.67 56.93 50.10
CA ALA A 390 -47.25 57.35 50.17
C ALA A 390 -46.30 56.34 50.85
N ARG A 391 -46.84 55.34 51.57
CA ARG A 391 -46.03 54.24 52.15
C ARG A 391 -45.83 53.09 51.16
N ALA A 392 -46.83 52.79 50.34
CA ALA A 392 -46.75 51.73 49.33
C ALA A 392 -45.63 51.96 48.30
N THR A 393 -45.45 53.21 47.84
CA THR A 393 -44.49 53.55 46.77
C THR A 393 -43.04 53.27 47.16
N ARG A 394 -42.64 53.56 48.41
CA ARG A 394 -41.25 53.34 48.88
C ARG A 394 -40.93 51.85 49.04
N LEU A 395 -41.87 51.04 49.53
CA LEU A 395 -41.72 49.58 49.61
C LEU A 395 -41.52 48.97 48.21
N ALA A 396 -42.28 49.43 47.22
CA ALA A 396 -42.23 48.94 45.85
C ALA A 396 -40.93 49.27 45.10
N GLU A 397 -40.16 50.28 45.54
CA GLU A 397 -38.87 50.61 44.93
C GLU A 397 -37.70 49.84 45.57
N GLN A 398 -37.69 49.69 46.91
CA GLN A 398 -36.73 48.79 47.58
C GLN A 398 -36.85 47.35 47.06
N LYS A 399 -38.08 46.84 46.91
CA LYS A 399 -38.32 45.49 46.38
C LYS A 399 -37.74 45.32 44.96
N ARG A 400 -37.95 46.30 44.07
CA ARG A 400 -37.42 46.24 42.68
C ARG A 400 -35.89 46.21 42.61
N ARG A 401 -35.19 46.89 43.53
CA ARG A 401 -33.71 46.83 43.59
C ARG A 401 -33.24 45.46 44.07
N PHE A 402 -33.91 44.86 45.06
CA PHE A 402 -33.62 43.51 45.54
C PHE A 402 -33.87 42.44 44.47
N ASP A 403 -35.05 42.47 43.83
CA ASP A 403 -35.43 41.55 42.75
C ASP A 403 -34.42 41.62 41.57
N SER A 404 -33.92 42.83 41.25
CA SER A 404 -32.91 43.05 40.19
C SER A 404 -31.53 42.51 40.55
N ALA A 405 -31.12 42.58 41.81
CA ALA A 405 -29.85 42.03 42.28
C ALA A 405 -29.88 40.50 42.31
N ALA A 406 -30.96 39.91 42.83
CA ALA A 406 -31.18 38.46 42.82
C ALA A 406 -31.13 37.88 41.40
N THR A 407 -31.77 38.56 40.44
CA THR A 407 -31.77 38.14 39.02
C THR A 407 -30.38 38.15 38.37
N ARG A 408 -29.44 39.01 38.82
CA ARG A 408 -28.06 39.00 38.33
C ARG A 408 -27.26 37.83 38.91
N GLY A 409 -27.34 37.62 40.22
CA GLY A 409 -26.65 36.51 40.89
C GLY A 409 -27.06 35.15 40.34
N ASP A 410 -28.37 34.94 40.14
CA ASP A 410 -28.94 33.74 39.52
C ASP A 410 -28.39 33.49 38.09
N ARG A 411 -28.33 34.53 37.24
CA ARG A 411 -27.71 34.41 35.90
C ARG A 411 -26.23 34.06 35.93
N GLU A 412 -25.48 34.62 36.88
CA GLU A 412 -24.04 34.37 37.03
C GLU A 412 -23.76 32.95 37.54
N THR A 413 -24.58 32.45 38.48
CA THR A 413 -24.54 31.06 38.94
C THR A 413 -24.85 30.08 37.80
N ARG A 414 -25.96 30.26 37.08
CA ARG A 414 -26.31 29.40 35.92
C ARG A 414 -25.24 29.39 34.82
N TYR A 415 -24.49 30.47 34.65
CA TYR A 415 -23.36 30.53 33.70
C TYR A 415 -22.18 29.68 34.19
N ARG A 416 -21.83 29.75 35.48
CA ARG A 416 -20.79 28.90 36.09
C ARG A 416 -21.19 27.43 36.07
N ASP A 417 -22.43 27.11 36.43
CA ASP A 417 -22.94 25.74 36.43
C ASP A 417 -22.87 25.12 35.03
N ARG A 418 -23.24 25.88 33.99
CA ARG A 418 -23.11 25.44 32.60
C ARG A 418 -21.65 25.19 32.20
N GLN A 419 -20.71 26.05 32.60
CA GLN A 419 -19.28 25.83 32.30
C GLN A 419 -18.73 24.57 32.99
N VAL A 420 -19.19 24.26 34.21
CA VAL A 420 -18.85 23.03 34.94
C VAL A 420 -19.46 21.81 34.26
N GLU A 421 -20.74 21.86 33.88
CA GLU A 421 -21.42 20.80 33.14
C GLU A 421 -20.74 20.55 31.77
N ASP A 422 -20.47 21.59 30.98
CA ASP A 422 -19.76 21.49 29.70
C ASP A 422 -18.34 20.92 29.87
N ALA A 423 -17.67 21.18 31.00
CA ALA A 423 -16.38 20.59 31.33
C ALA A 423 -16.52 19.09 31.70
N TYR A 424 -17.52 18.73 32.50
CA TYR A 424 -17.83 17.35 32.86
C TYR A 424 -18.18 16.51 31.63
N GLN A 425 -19.09 17.00 30.77
CA GLN A 425 -19.50 16.35 29.52
C GLN A 425 -18.35 16.25 28.48
N ARG A 426 -17.34 17.12 28.55
CA ARG A 426 -16.09 16.95 27.76
C ARG A 426 -15.19 15.88 28.38
N ALA A 427 -15.02 15.88 29.69
CA ALA A 427 -14.22 14.88 30.38
C ALA A 427 -14.78 13.45 30.19
N GLU A 428 -16.10 13.29 30.20
CA GLU A 428 -16.77 12.00 30.03
C GLU A 428 -16.68 11.48 28.59
N ARG A 429 -16.89 12.34 27.58
CA ARG A 429 -16.65 11.98 26.17
C ARG A 429 -15.20 11.53 25.94
N ASN A 430 -14.22 12.21 26.54
CA ASN A 430 -12.82 11.80 26.45
C ASN A 430 -12.56 10.42 27.07
N LYS A 431 -13.22 10.06 28.19
CA LYS A 431 -13.12 8.69 28.75
C LYS A 431 -13.69 7.66 27.79
N GLN A 432 -14.88 7.91 27.26
CA GLN A 432 -15.57 7.02 26.33
C GLN A 432 -14.72 6.76 25.07
N GLN A 433 -14.09 7.79 24.51
CA GLN A 433 -13.21 7.69 23.35
C GLN A 433 -11.94 6.87 23.65
N LEU A 434 -11.25 7.14 24.76
CA LEU A 434 -10.07 6.36 25.17
C LEU A 434 -10.44 4.88 25.41
N ALA A 435 -11.59 4.61 26.04
CA ALA A 435 -12.10 3.26 26.24
C ALA A 435 -12.45 2.57 24.91
N LEU A 436 -13.05 3.27 23.93
CA LEU A 436 -13.29 2.73 22.59
C LEU A 436 -11.97 2.34 21.90
N LEU A 437 -10.97 3.22 21.91
CA LEU A 437 -9.67 2.96 21.30
C LEU A 437 -8.97 1.75 21.95
N PHE A 438 -9.04 1.62 23.28
CA PHE A 438 -8.50 0.47 24.01
C PHE A 438 -9.22 -0.84 23.72
N VAL A 439 -10.56 -0.84 23.71
CA VAL A 439 -11.40 -2.02 23.45
C VAL A 439 -11.25 -2.50 22.01
N PHE A 440 -11.19 -1.57 21.05
CA PHE A 440 -11.08 -1.85 19.63
C PHE A 440 -9.64 -1.71 19.09
N ARG A 441 -8.61 -1.83 19.94
CA ARG A 441 -7.19 -1.66 19.60
C ARG A 441 -6.67 -2.54 18.46
N HIS A 442 -7.28 -3.70 18.22
CA HIS A 442 -6.91 -4.60 17.10
C HIS A 442 -7.75 -4.42 15.84
N ASN A 443 -8.79 -3.58 15.89
CA ASN A 443 -9.73 -3.41 14.80
C ASN A 443 -9.05 -2.71 13.61
N ASP A 444 -9.44 -3.08 12.40
CA ASP A 444 -8.87 -2.61 11.12
C ASP A 444 -8.99 -1.07 10.94
N THR A 445 -9.87 -0.41 11.71
CA THR A 445 -10.00 1.06 11.78
C THR A 445 -8.92 1.70 12.64
N ASN A 446 -8.51 1.05 13.72
CA ASN A 446 -7.67 1.63 14.77
C ASN A 446 -6.22 1.12 14.72
N ARG A 447 -5.95 0.03 13.99
CA ARG A 447 -4.61 -0.57 13.82
C ARG A 447 -4.23 -0.66 12.35
N LEU A 448 -2.96 -0.43 12.04
CA LEU A 448 -2.36 -0.64 10.74
C LEU A 448 -2.62 -2.07 10.26
N LYS A 449 -3.16 -2.24 9.06
CA LYS A 449 -3.55 -3.56 8.54
C LYS A 449 -2.40 -4.22 7.76
N ALA A 450 -1.68 -5.17 8.36
CA ALA A 450 -0.55 -5.89 7.74
C ALA A 450 -0.89 -6.55 6.40
N LYS A 451 -2.11 -7.05 6.21
CA LYS A 451 -2.57 -7.66 4.95
C LYS A 451 -2.65 -6.66 3.78
N TRP A 452 -2.66 -5.34 4.05
CA TRP A 452 -2.68 -4.22 3.09
C TRP A 452 -1.34 -3.45 3.08
N MET A 453 -0.41 -3.77 3.99
CA MET A 453 0.85 -3.04 4.20
C MET A 453 0.65 -1.53 4.44
N GLU A 454 -0.40 -1.15 5.19
CA GLU A 454 -0.66 0.27 5.54
C GLU A 454 0.58 0.91 6.19
N ASP A 455 1.01 2.05 5.66
CA ASP A 455 2.19 2.77 6.14
C ASP A 455 1.87 3.57 7.41
N PRO A 456 2.71 3.48 8.47
CA PRO A 456 2.66 4.34 9.65
C PRO A 456 2.53 5.85 9.39
N ASP A 457 3.09 6.36 8.29
CA ASP A 457 3.10 7.80 7.97
C ASP A 457 1.81 8.26 7.26
N ASP A 458 1.16 7.38 6.48
CA ASP A 458 -0.16 7.63 5.86
C ASP A 458 -1.29 7.55 6.89
N TYR A 459 -1.14 6.72 7.92
CA TYR A 459 -2.15 6.50 8.97
C TYR A 459 -1.57 6.79 10.37
N PRO A 460 -1.22 8.05 10.68
CA PRO A 460 -0.54 8.44 11.92
C PRO A 460 -1.35 8.12 13.19
N ASP A 461 -2.68 8.19 13.11
CA ASP A 461 -3.59 8.00 14.25
C ASP A 461 -3.91 6.53 14.52
N LYS A 462 -3.47 5.59 13.66
CA LYS A 462 -3.62 4.15 13.91
C LYS A 462 -2.46 3.60 14.73
N PHE A 463 -2.75 2.63 15.59
CA PHE A 463 -1.74 1.81 16.26
C PHE A 463 -0.96 0.96 15.27
N ASP A 464 0.34 0.80 15.49
CA ASP A 464 1.11 -0.28 14.88
C ASP A 464 0.93 -1.58 15.69
N TYR A 465 1.56 -2.67 15.21
CA TYR A 465 1.46 -3.97 15.85
C TYR A 465 2.01 -3.96 17.28
N ARG A 466 3.22 -3.43 17.46
CA ARG A 466 3.88 -3.31 18.78
C ARG A 466 3.04 -2.46 19.73
N GLN A 467 2.47 -1.35 19.27
CA GLN A 467 1.57 -0.51 20.07
C GLN A 467 0.33 -1.26 20.54
N SER A 468 -0.22 -2.14 19.70
CA SER A 468 -1.36 -2.98 20.05
C SER A 468 -0.97 -4.07 21.05
N ASP A 469 0.21 -4.65 20.88
CA ASP A 469 0.77 -5.67 21.77
C ASP A 469 1.15 -5.08 23.14
N LEU A 470 1.60 -3.82 23.20
CA LEU A 470 1.78 -3.05 24.44
C LEU A 470 0.45 -2.84 25.18
N LEU A 471 -0.61 -2.48 24.45
CA LEU A 471 -1.95 -2.32 25.03
C LEU A 471 -2.54 -3.68 25.47
N ASP A 472 -2.17 -4.79 24.84
CA ASP A 472 -2.49 -6.15 25.32
C ASP A 472 -1.74 -6.53 26.58
N GLN A 473 -0.44 -6.21 26.68
CA GLN A 473 0.33 -6.49 27.88
C GLN A 473 -0.19 -5.65 29.06
N PHE A 474 -0.45 -4.36 28.84
CA PHE A 474 -1.13 -3.50 29.79
C PHE A 474 -2.53 -4.05 30.18
N SER A 475 -3.27 -4.60 29.22
CA SER A 475 -4.56 -5.26 29.49
C SER A 475 -4.43 -6.44 30.45
N LYS A 476 -3.33 -7.20 30.40
CA LYS A 476 -3.06 -8.33 31.29
C LYS A 476 -2.57 -7.87 32.66
N ASP A 477 -1.57 -6.98 32.67
CA ASP A 477 -0.94 -6.48 33.89
C ASP A 477 -1.95 -5.76 34.82
N CYS A 478 -2.89 -5.03 34.23
CA CYS A 478 -3.99 -4.38 34.95
C CYS A 478 -5.30 -5.19 35.02
N GLN A 479 -5.31 -6.46 34.56
CA GLN A 479 -6.48 -7.36 34.58
C GLN A 479 -7.73 -6.77 33.90
N LEU A 480 -7.52 -6.04 32.82
CA LEU A 480 -8.53 -5.35 32.01
C LEU A 480 -9.04 -6.18 30.84
N GLU A 481 -8.70 -7.46 30.74
CA GLU A 481 -9.16 -8.32 29.66
C GLU A 481 -10.69 -8.47 29.64
N ARG A 482 -11.26 -8.72 28.45
CA ARG A 482 -12.69 -9.02 28.28
C ARG A 482 -12.99 -10.40 28.88
N HIS A 483 -14.00 -10.51 29.73
CA HIS A 483 -14.36 -11.78 30.34
C HIS A 483 -15.06 -12.71 29.34
N GLU A 484 -14.97 -14.01 29.56
CA GLU A 484 -15.68 -15.00 28.75
C GLU A 484 -17.20 -14.76 28.82
N GLY A 485 -17.85 -14.67 27.66
CA GLY A 485 -19.28 -14.35 27.56
C GLY A 485 -19.68 -12.89 27.77
N GLU A 486 -18.78 -11.99 28.17
CA GLU A 486 -19.09 -10.56 28.36
C GLU A 486 -19.41 -9.88 27.02
N GLU A 487 -20.51 -9.13 26.93
CA GLU A 487 -20.85 -8.39 25.70
C GLU A 487 -19.88 -7.22 25.44
N ILE A 488 -19.65 -6.87 24.17
CA ILE A 488 -18.71 -5.81 23.80
C ILE A 488 -19.10 -4.44 24.37
N HIS A 489 -20.41 -4.18 24.53
CA HIS A 489 -20.92 -2.96 25.16
C HIS A 489 -20.65 -2.93 26.67
N SER A 490 -20.89 -4.04 27.37
CA SER A 490 -20.57 -4.19 28.80
C SER A 490 -19.07 -4.02 29.07
N TYR A 491 -18.22 -4.63 28.23
CA TYR A 491 -16.77 -4.48 28.29
C TYR A 491 -16.35 -3.01 28.09
N HIS A 492 -16.89 -2.32 27.07
CA HIS A 492 -16.63 -0.89 26.86
C HIS A 492 -17.10 -0.01 28.02
N GLN A 493 -18.27 -0.29 28.59
CA GLN A 493 -18.79 0.44 29.74
C GLN A 493 -17.90 0.24 30.97
N ARG A 494 -17.46 -1.00 31.24
CA ARG A 494 -16.53 -1.34 32.33
C ARG A 494 -15.20 -0.60 32.19
N ILE A 495 -14.58 -0.62 30.99
CA ILE A 495 -13.34 0.14 30.74
C ILE A 495 -13.57 1.65 30.87
N THR A 496 -14.71 2.18 30.40
CA THR A 496 -15.04 3.61 30.54
C THR A 496 -15.14 4.04 32.01
N GLN A 497 -15.77 3.21 32.86
CA GLN A 497 -15.88 3.46 34.30
C GLN A 497 -14.53 3.41 35.02
N LEU A 498 -13.62 2.53 34.57
CA LEU A 498 -12.25 2.41 35.12
C LEU A 498 -11.33 3.58 34.72
N MET A 499 -11.62 4.31 33.64
CA MET A 499 -10.86 5.49 33.17
C MET A 499 -11.07 6.75 34.05
N THR A 500 -10.89 6.60 35.37
CA THR A 500 -10.95 7.70 36.35
C THR A 500 -9.79 8.70 36.16
N ALA A 501 -9.79 9.79 36.92
CA ALA A 501 -8.66 10.72 36.93
C ALA A 501 -7.37 10.00 37.40
N ASP A 502 -7.46 9.33 38.55
CA ASP A 502 -6.33 8.65 39.19
C ASP A 502 -5.79 7.49 38.35
N PHE A 503 -6.69 6.70 37.73
CA PHE A 503 -6.27 5.61 36.83
C PHE A 503 -5.50 6.15 35.62
N ARG A 504 -5.93 7.28 35.05
CA ARG A 504 -5.26 7.88 33.89
C ARG A 504 -3.92 8.54 34.25
N SER A 505 -3.80 9.14 35.44
CA SER A 505 -2.52 9.70 35.90
C SER A 505 -1.51 8.62 36.26
N THR A 506 -1.94 7.51 36.86
CA THR A 506 -1.06 6.37 37.15
C THR A 506 -0.56 5.69 35.88
N ASN A 507 -1.41 5.60 34.85
CA ASN A 507 -1.12 4.91 33.59
C ASN A 507 -0.88 5.90 32.42
N GLN A 508 -0.23 7.03 32.70
CA GLN A 508 -0.12 8.16 31.79
C GLN A 508 0.53 7.81 30.43
N GLU A 509 1.47 6.86 30.40
CA GLU A 509 2.14 6.39 29.18
C GLU A 509 1.15 5.71 28.23
N MET A 510 0.36 4.76 28.72
CA MET A 510 -0.65 4.06 27.92
C MET A 510 -1.81 4.99 27.52
N VAL A 511 -2.17 5.95 28.37
CA VAL A 511 -3.15 7.00 28.02
C VAL A 511 -2.61 7.94 26.93
N ASN A 512 -1.32 8.25 26.94
CA ASN A 512 -0.68 9.04 25.88
C ASN A 512 -0.64 8.24 24.57
N LEU A 513 -0.28 6.95 24.61
CA LEU A 513 -0.31 6.06 23.45
C LEU A 513 -1.71 5.97 22.83
N LEU A 514 -2.77 5.79 23.64
CA LEU A 514 -4.15 5.77 23.18
C LEU A 514 -4.61 7.10 22.55
N ARG A 515 -4.01 8.24 22.94
CA ARG A 515 -4.39 9.57 22.46
C ARG A 515 -3.59 10.02 21.24
N ASP A 516 -2.32 9.63 21.16
CA ASP A 516 -1.36 10.08 20.15
C ASP A 516 -0.32 8.96 19.89
N PRO A 517 -0.71 7.93 19.10
CA PRO A 517 0.20 6.84 18.75
C PRO A 517 1.33 7.30 17.84
N LYS A 518 1.19 8.42 17.12
CA LYS A 518 2.27 8.97 16.29
C LYS A 518 3.46 9.40 17.15
N THR A 519 3.21 10.16 18.23
CA THR A 519 4.28 10.65 19.10
C THR A 519 5.00 9.52 19.81
N GLU A 520 4.29 8.51 20.32
CA GLU A 520 4.92 7.34 20.94
C GLU A 520 5.75 6.53 19.92
N ARG A 521 5.23 6.32 18.69
CA ARG A 521 5.98 5.67 17.60
C ARG A 521 7.27 6.42 17.24
N ALA A 522 7.22 7.76 17.21
CA ALA A 522 8.39 8.59 16.94
C ALA A 522 9.46 8.46 18.04
N GLN A 523 9.05 8.41 19.31
CA GLN A 523 9.94 8.17 20.45
C GLN A 523 10.58 6.77 20.38
N TYR A 524 9.78 5.74 20.11
CA TYR A 524 10.26 4.38 19.92
C TYR A 524 11.27 4.28 18.76
N ASN A 525 10.97 4.89 17.60
CA ASN A 525 11.86 4.88 16.44
C ASN A 525 13.20 5.61 16.73
N ALA A 526 13.17 6.71 17.47
CA ALA A 526 14.38 7.43 17.87
C ALA A 526 15.30 6.59 18.78
N ILE A 527 14.72 5.83 19.71
CA ILE A 527 15.47 4.89 20.57
C ILE A 527 16.02 3.72 19.73
N LYS A 528 15.17 3.13 18.90
CA LYS A 528 15.50 1.98 18.03
C LYS A 528 16.64 2.27 17.04
N GLN A 529 16.79 3.51 16.57
CA GLN A 529 17.84 3.90 15.64
C GLN A 529 19.26 3.58 16.17
N GLU A 530 19.50 3.79 17.47
CA GLU A 530 20.80 3.49 18.10
C GLU A 530 21.17 2.00 17.96
N PHE A 531 20.19 1.10 18.15
CA PHE A 531 20.38 -0.33 17.97
C PHE A 531 20.55 -0.71 16.48
N GLU A 532 19.82 -0.06 15.57
CA GLU A 532 19.98 -0.29 14.13
C GLU A 532 21.35 0.15 13.62
N ASP A 533 21.89 1.27 14.12
CA ASP A 533 23.24 1.74 13.81
C ASP A 533 24.31 0.81 14.39
N PHE A 534 24.12 0.31 15.61
CA PHE A 534 24.97 -0.72 16.21
C PHE A 534 25.00 -2.01 15.38
N VAL A 535 23.84 -2.52 14.95
CA VAL A 535 23.76 -3.73 14.10
C VAL A 535 24.42 -3.50 12.74
N GLN A 536 24.25 -2.34 12.10
CA GLN A 536 24.92 -2.02 10.84
C GLN A 536 26.45 -1.99 10.99
N ALA A 537 26.96 -1.38 12.07
CA ALA A 537 28.39 -1.39 12.37
C ALA A 537 28.92 -2.80 12.64
N LEU A 538 28.14 -3.63 13.35
CA LEU A 538 28.48 -5.01 13.66
C LEU A 538 28.46 -5.93 12.42
N ASP A 539 27.48 -5.78 11.53
CA ASP A 539 27.40 -6.48 10.25
C ASP A 539 28.59 -6.13 9.35
N LYS A 540 28.97 -4.84 9.27
CA LYS A 540 30.18 -4.43 8.54
C LYS A 540 31.45 -5.09 9.08
N GLN A 541 31.65 -5.06 10.39
CA GLN A 541 32.78 -5.74 11.04
C GLN A 541 32.77 -7.26 10.78
N ARG A 542 31.58 -7.87 10.65
CA ARG A 542 31.45 -9.29 10.32
C ARG A 542 31.93 -9.58 8.90
N GLU A 543 31.53 -8.79 7.90
CA GLU A 543 32.00 -8.98 6.53
C GLU A 543 33.52 -8.75 6.41
N ASP A 544 34.05 -7.69 7.04
CA ASP A 544 35.51 -7.45 7.11
C ASP A 544 36.26 -8.66 7.70
N HIS A 545 35.68 -9.32 8.71
CA HIS A 545 36.26 -10.54 9.30
C HIS A 545 36.10 -11.78 8.40
N LYS A 546 34.98 -11.93 7.67
CA LYS A 546 34.81 -13.00 6.68
C LYS A 546 35.85 -12.92 5.57
N ASP A 547 36.23 -11.73 5.14
CA ASP A 547 37.26 -11.54 4.10
C ASP A 547 38.67 -11.92 4.58
N GLN A 548 38.94 -11.80 5.88
CA GLN A 548 40.18 -12.27 6.50
C GLN A 548 40.26 -13.81 6.57
N ILE A 549 39.13 -14.51 6.60
CA ILE A 549 39.08 -15.99 6.64
C ILE A 549 39.48 -16.56 5.27
N ARG A 550 40.73 -17.03 5.18
CA ARG A 550 41.32 -17.66 3.99
C ARG A 550 41.05 -19.16 3.96
N LEU A 551 39.96 -19.55 3.30
CA LEU A 551 39.70 -20.95 2.90
C LEU A 551 40.01 -21.11 1.40
N PRO A 552 40.39 -22.30 0.91
CA PRO A 552 40.59 -22.51 -0.53
C PRO A 552 39.25 -22.47 -1.29
N ILE A 553 39.20 -21.80 -2.45
CA ILE A 553 37.93 -21.52 -3.15
C ILE A 553 37.95 -22.13 -4.56
N GLU A 554 37.06 -23.10 -4.82
CA GLU A 554 36.52 -23.35 -6.16
C GLU A 554 35.43 -22.29 -6.47
N ARG A 555 35.30 -21.88 -7.74
CA ARG A 555 34.46 -20.74 -8.21
C ARG A 555 33.12 -20.59 -7.46
N LEU A 556 32.90 -19.42 -6.83
CA LEU A 556 31.61 -18.98 -6.24
C LEU A 556 30.93 -20.07 -5.40
N ASN A 557 31.54 -20.39 -4.26
CA ASN A 557 31.11 -21.49 -3.41
C ASN A 557 30.31 -21.00 -2.20
N ALA A 558 28.98 -20.98 -2.32
CA ALA A 558 28.06 -20.64 -1.22
C ALA A 558 28.30 -21.50 0.04
N THR A 559 28.86 -22.71 -0.08
CA THR A 559 29.27 -23.55 1.05
C THR A 559 30.39 -22.90 1.86
N THR A 560 31.41 -22.34 1.19
CA THR A 560 32.50 -21.62 1.85
C THR A 560 31.97 -20.40 2.60
N ASP A 561 31.00 -19.67 2.03
CA ASP A 561 30.37 -18.54 2.70
C ASP A 561 29.56 -18.97 3.93
N MET A 562 28.87 -20.11 3.90
CA MET A 562 28.22 -20.66 5.09
C MET A 562 29.22 -21.05 6.18
N VAL A 563 30.35 -21.67 5.83
CA VAL A 563 31.44 -21.94 6.79
C VAL A 563 31.96 -20.65 7.43
N LYS A 564 32.16 -19.58 6.63
CA LYS A 564 32.54 -18.25 7.14
C LYS A 564 31.46 -17.62 8.02
N VAL A 565 30.17 -17.77 7.69
CA VAL A 565 29.04 -17.30 8.51
C VAL A 565 29.05 -17.97 9.89
N VAL A 566 29.29 -19.29 9.96
CA VAL A 566 29.43 -20.02 11.24
C VAL A 566 30.68 -19.59 12.00
N ALA A 567 31.84 -19.49 11.32
CA ALA A 567 33.10 -19.09 11.94
C ALA A 567 33.05 -17.70 12.60
N THR A 568 32.31 -16.76 11.99
CA THR A 568 32.11 -15.41 12.53
C THR A 568 31.02 -15.31 13.60
N ALA A 569 30.19 -16.34 13.79
CA ALA A 569 28.97 -16.23 14.61
C ALA A 569 29.23 -15.96 16.09
N VAL A 570 30.24 -16.60 16.69
CA VAL A 570 30.55 -16.44 18.12
C VAL A 570 30.98 -15.01 18.46
N ASN A 571 31.83 -14.38 17.63
CA ASN A 571 32.23 -12.98 17.86
C ASN A 571 31.05 -12.00 17.71
N TYR A 572 30.16 -12.27 16.76
CA TYR A 572 28.97 -11.48 16.52
C TYR A 572 27.98 -11.57 17.70
N LEU A 573 27.75 -12.79 18.20
CA LEU A 573 26.87 -13.03 19.34
C LEU A 573 27.46 -12.45 20.63
N GLN A 574 28.77 -12.59 20.88
CA GLN A 574 29.41 -11.98 22.05
C GLN A 574 29.22 -10.46 22.07
N LYS A 575 29.37 -9.76 20.93
CA LYS A 575 29.12 -8.31 20.86
C LYS A 575 27.66 -7.95 21.11
N LEU A 576 26.70 -8.81 20.74
CA LEU A 576 25.30 -8.66 21.13
C LEU A 576 25.10 -8.92 22.63
N ASP A 577 25.74 -9.93 23.22
CA ASP A 577 25.73 -10.18 24.66
C ASP A 577 26.27 -8.97 25.43
N ASP A 578 27.39 -8.41 25.00
CA ASP A 578 28.01 -7.21 25.58
C ASP A 578 27.05 -5.99 25.50
N TYR A 579 26.37 -5.80 24.36
CA TYR A 579 25.38 -4.74 24.18
C TYR A 579 24.10 -4.94 25.04
N ILE A 580 23.66 -6.18 25.21
CA ILE A 580 22.51 -6.56 26.06
C ILE A 580 22.84 -6.37 27.55
N ASN A 581 24.05 -6.69 27.96
CA ASN A 581 24.51 -6.64 29.35
C ASN A 581 25.01 -5.25 29.78
N ASN A 582 25.19 -4.31 28.84
CA ASN A 582 25.59 -2.94 29.16
C ASN A 582 24.50 -2.21 29.96
N GLU A 583 24.83 -1.75 31.17
CA GLU A 583 23.92 -1.01 32.04
C GLU A 583 23.39 0.27 31.37
N THR A 584 24.18 0.95 30.53
CA THR A 584 23.76 2.21 29.87
C THR A 584 22.78 2.01 28.72
N THR A 585 22.63 0.79 28.19
CA THR A 585 21.75 0.53 27.04
C THR A 585 20.29 0.50 27.48
N VAL A 586 19.43 1.23 26.76
CA VAL A 586 17.98 1.32 27.03
C VAL A 586 17.32 -0.05 26.89
N GLU A 587 16.37 -0.38 27.78
CA GLU A 587 15.76 -1.73 27.84
C GLU A 587 15.00 -2.12 26.55
N THR A 588 14.44 -1.16 25.84
CA THR A 588 13.88 -1.34 24.48
C THR A 588 14.93 -1.89 23.52
N ASN A 589 16.13 -1.31 23.51
CA ASN A 589 17.23 -1.74 22.65
C ASN A 589 17.83 -3.07 23.11
N LYS A 590 17.87 -3.34 24.43
CA LYS A 590 18.22 -4.67 24.96
C LYS A 590 17.25 -5.74 24.48
N THR A 591 15.95 -5.44 24.44
CA THR A 591 14.91 -6.36 23.96
C THR A 591 15.05 -6.64 22.46
N LEU A 592 15.24 -5.61 21.64
CA LEU A 592 15.53 -5.75 20.21
C LEU A 592 16.82 -6.55 19.95
N ALA A 593 17.86 -6.33 20.76
CA ALA A 593 19.12 -7.07 20.70
C ALA A 593 18.93 -8.55 21.06
N ARG A 594 18.15 -8.89 22.09
CA ARG A 594 17.81 -10.29 22.45
C ARG A 594 17.07 -11.00 21.31
N GLU A 595 16.11 -10.33 20.67
CA GLU A 595 15.43 -10.89 19.49
C GLU A 595 16.37 -11.13 18.30
N HIS A 596 17.21 -10.13 17.97
CA HIS A 596 18.16 -10.23 16.87
C HIS A 596 19.18 -11.35 17.13
N ARG A 597 19.68 -11.44 18.36
CA ARG A 597 20.56 -12.52 18.82
C ARG A 597 19.94 -13.90 18.61
N GLY A 598 18.66 -14.09 18.99
CA GLY A 598 17.93 -15.33 18.70
C GLY A 598 17.83 -15.63 17.20
N LYS A 599 17.57 -14.61 16.36
CA LYS A 599 17.56 -14.73 14.90
C LYS A 599 18.95 -15.12 14.34
N ILE A 600 20.05 -14.64 14.93
CA ILE A 600 21.43 -14.98 14.55
C ILE A 600 21.81 -16.40 14.98
N ILE A 601 21.40 -16.85 16.18
CA ILE A 601 21.56 -18.25 16.63
C ILE A 601 20.89 -19.20 15.62
N ASN A 602 19.61 -18.95 15.29
CA ASN A 602 18.86 -19.76 14.32
C ASN A 602 19.49 -19.77 12.92
N ARG A 603 19.94 -18.61 12.42
CA ARG A 603 20.67 -18.50 11.15
C ARG A 603 22.01 -19.25 11.17
N THR A 604 22.68 -19.32 12.31
CA THR A 604 23.97 -20.02 12.46
C THR A 604 23.78 -21.53 12.40
N VAL A 605 22.72 -22.07 13.04
CA VAL A 605 22.35 -23.49 12.93
C VAL A 605 22.02 -23.89 11.49
N GLU A 606 21.26 -23.05 10.77
CA GLU A 606 20.92 -23.33 9.37
C GLU A 606 22.13 -23.20 8.43
N ALA A 607 22.99 -22.18 8.62
CA ALA A 607 24.24 -22.06 7.88
C ALA A 607 25.15 -23.29 8.10
N TYR A 608 25.23 -23.79 9.34
CA TYR A 608 25.96 -25.01 9.65
C TYR A 608 25.41 -26.23 8.89
N ARG A 609 24.08 -26.42 8.91
CA ARG A 609 23.40 -27.51 8.18
C ARG A 609 23.69 -27.47 6.68
N ILE A 610 23.64 -26.27 6.07
CA ILE A 610 23.95 -26.06 4.65
C ILE A 610 25.44 -26.33 4.37
N ALA A 611 26.34 -25.89 5.25
CA ALA A 611 27.77 -26.13 5.11
C ALA A 611 28.10 -27.63 5.12
N CYS A 612 27.56 -28.38 6.09
CA CYS A 612 27.71 -29.84 6.16
C CYS A 612 27.16 -30.57 4.93
N PHE A 613 26.03 -30.10 4.38
CA PHE A 613 25.48 -30.67 3.14
C PHE A 613 26.38 -30.38 1.91
N GLY A 614 27.00 -29.20 1.86
CA GLY A 614 27.81 -28.77 0.72
C GLY A 614 29.22 -29.37 0.67
N ILE A 615 29.91 -29.46 1.82
CA ILE A 615 31.32 -29.86 1.93
C ILE A 615 31.67 -31.19 1.22
N PRO A 616 30.85 -32.27 1.30
CA PRO A 616 31.14 -33.53 0.62
C PRO A 616 31.18 -33.45 -0.91
N ASN A 617 30.66 -32.37 -1.51
CA ASN A 617 30.62 -32.18 -2.96
C ASN A 617 31.86 -31.49 -3.53
N PHE A 618 32.83 -31.10 -2.70
CA PHE A 618 34.06 -30.45 -3.18
C PHE A 618 34.93 -31.42 -3.99
N GLN A 619 35.40 -30.97 -5.16
CA GLN A 619 36.15 -31.82 -6.08
C GLN A 619 37.62 -31.93 -5.69
N ILE A 620 38.19 -30.89 -5.08
CA ILE A 620 39.57 -30.90 -4.56
C ILE A 620 39.59 -31.39 -3.10
N PRO A 621 40.29 -32.50 -2.76
CA PRO A 621 40.31 -33.06 -1.41
C PRO A 621 40.80 -32.11 -0.30
N VAL A 622 41.69 -31.15 -0.62
CA VAL A 622 42.16 -30.16 0.37
C VAL A 622 41.04 -29.22 0.82
N MET A 623 40.04 -28.95 -0.04
CA MET A 623 38.87 -28.15 0.34
C MET A 623 38.00 -28.90 1.35
N TYR A 624 37.73 -30.19 1.12
CA TYR A 624 36.96 -31.01 2.07
C TYR A 624 37.60 -30.95 3.46
N THR A 625 38.91 -31.21 3.55
CA THR A 625 39.65 -31.22 4.82
C THR A 625 39.62 -29.85 5.50
N THR A 626 40.08 -28.79 4.81
CA THR A 626 40.18 -27.44 5.39
C THR A 626 38.82 -26.85 5.81
N HIS A 627 37.74 -27.13 5.08
CA HIS A 627 36.40 -26.65 5.46
C HIS A 627 35.79 -27.49 6.58
N THR A 628 36.04 -28.80 6.61
CA THR A 628 35.61 -29.66 7.72
C THR A 628 36.27 -29.22 9.02
N GLU A 629 37.58 -28.99 9.02
CA GLU A 629 38.34 -28.51 10.17
C GLU A 629 37.86 -27.13 10.65
N ALA A 630 37.71 -26.17 9.72
CA ALA A 630 37.22 -24.84 10.05
C ALA A 630 35.78 -24.87 10.59
N LEU A 631 34.90 -25.67 10.00
CA LEU A 631 33.49 -25.80 10.42
C LEU A 631 33.37 -26.50 11.78
N GLN A 632 34.16 -27.56 12.02
CA GLN A 632 34.18 -28.28 13.30
C GLN A 632 34.72 -27.39 14.43
N GLY A 633 35.85 -26.69 14.21
CA GLY A 633 36.40 -25.76 15.20
C GLY A 633 35.42 -24.62 15.53
N SER A 634 34.75 -24.09 14.51
CA SER A 634 33.72 -23.05 14.67
C SER A 634 32.49 -23.57 15.43
N LEU A 635 32.00 -24.77 15.11
CA LEU A 635 30.89 -25.39 15.82
C LEU A 635 31.22 -25.62 17.29
N ASN A 636 32.39 -26.20 17.59
CA ASN A 636 32.78 -26.49 18.96
C ASN A 636 32.81 -25.23 19.83
N ASN A 637 33.25 -24.09 19.26
CA ASN A 637 33.18 -22.80 19.95
C ASN A 637 31.73 -22.31 20.12
N PHE A 638 30.89 -22.46 19.09
CA PHE A 638 29.48 -22.07 19.13
C PHE A 638 28.65 -22.90 20.12
N THR A 639 28.77 -24.23 20.12
CA THR A 639 28.06 -25.10 21.07
C THR A 639 28.59 -24.97 22.48
N LYS A 640 29.88 -24.70 22.67
CA LYS A 640 30.44 -24.38 24.00
C LYS A 640 29.91 -23.06 24.58
N GLY A 641 29.72 -22.03 23.76
CA GLY A 641 29.18 -20.74 24.20
C GLY A 641 27.65 -20.73 24.36
N TYR A 642 26.93 -21.23 23.35
CA TYR A 642 25.48 -21.05 23.17
C TYR A 642 24.68 -22.36 23.15
N GLY A 643 25.32 -23.52 23.31
CA GLY A 643 24.67 -24.83 23.18
C GLY A 643 23.56 -25.11 24.19
N ASN A 644 23.63 -24.49 25.38
CA ASN A 644 22.58 -24.58 26.40
C ASN A 644 21.28 -23.84 26.01
N GLU A 645 21.34 -22.94 25.03
CA GLU A 645 20.20 -22.18 24.54
C GLU A 645 19.53 -22.82 23.31
N LEU A 646 20.17 -23.84 22.73
CA LEU A 646 19.67 -24.55 21.56
C LEU A 646 18.57 -25.54 21.95
N SER A 647 17.54 -25.64 21.12
CA SER A 647 16.52 -26.67 21.30
C SER A 647 17.12 -28.07 21.09
N LYS A 648 16.48 -29.10 21.65
CA LYS A 648 16.88 -30.50 21.44
C LYS A 648 16.93 -30.86 19.95
N GLU A 649 16.03 -30.30 19.15
CA GLU A 649 15.97 -30.48 17.69
C GLU A 649 17.14 -29.79 16.98
N GLN A 650 17.53 -28.59 17.43
CA GLN A 650 18.70 -27.88 16.90
C GLN A 650 19.99 -28.63 17.22
N LEU A 651 20.19 -29.07 18.47
CA LEU A 651 21.34 -29.89 18.86
C LEU A 651 21.40 -31.21 18.07
N TRP A 652 20.27 -31.88 17.92
CA TRP A 652 20.17 -33.10 17.09
C TRP A 652 20.52 -32.81 15.62
N THR A 653 20.02 -31.71 15.06
CA THR A 653 20.29 -31.29 13.68
C THR A 653 21.78 -31.00 13.45
N LEU A 654 22.44 -30.31 14.38
CA LEU A 654 23.88 -30.02 14.32
C LEU A 654 24.69 -31.33 14.31
N ASN A 655 24.45 -32.21 15.29
CA ASN A 655 25.15 -33.49 15.39
C ASN A 655 24.93 -34.36 14.15
N ARG A 656 23.66 -34.58 13.76
CA ARG A 656 23.33 -35.44 12.61
C ARG A 656 23.91 -34.92 11.30
N SER A 657 23.92 -33.59 11.10
CA SER A 657 24.51 -32.98 9.90
C SER A 657 26.01 -33.21 9.82
N TYR A 658 26.72 -33.22 10.96
CA TYR A 658 28.15 -33.52 11.01
C TYR A 658 28.44 -34.99 10.69
N ASP A 659 27.66 -35.90 11.28
CA ASP A 659 27.79 -37.34 11.03
C ASP A 659 27.56 -37.67 9.55
N ASP A 660 26.45 -37.17 8.97
CA ASP A 660 26.10 -37.32 7.55
C ASP A 660 27.19 -36.74 6.61
N MET A 661 27.86 -35.66 7.00
CA MET A 661 28.98 -35.09 6.25
C MET A 661 30.23 -35.99 6.34
N SER A 662 30.54 -36.48 7.55
CA SER A 662 31.71 -37.32 7.82
C SER A 662 31.64 -38.68 7.16
N GLU A 663 30.45 -39.29 7.13
CA GLU A 663 30.17 -40.55 6.41
C GLU A 663 30.36 -40.40 4.89
N ARG A 664 30.11 -39.21 4.33
CA ARG A 664 30.18 -38.93 2.89
C ARG A 664 31.56 -38.45 2.41
N ARG A 665 32.61 -38.70 3.18
CA ARG A 665 33.99 -38.31 2.84
C ARG A 665 34.37 -38.81 1.43
N PRO A 666 34.85 -37.93 0.52
CA PRO A 666 35.26 -38.34 -0.82
C PRO A 666 36.34 -39.43 -0.79
N THR A 667 36.03 -40.61 -1.32
CA THR A 667 37.00 -41.69 -1.48
C THR A 667 37.95 -41.37 -2.65
N LEU A 668 39.26 -41.56 -2.42
CA LEU A 668 40.33 -41.33 -3.38
C LEU A 668 40.30 -42.37 -4.54
N THR A 669 39.31 -42.22 -5.42
CA THR A 669 39.08 -43.09 -6.57
C THR A 669 38.93 -42.31 -7.87
N TYR A 670 39.65 -41.20 -8.01
CA TYR A 670 39.73 -40.47 -9.27
C TYR A 670 40.61 -41.24 -10.28
N LYS A 671 39.98 -42.17 -11.01
CA LYS A 671 40.58 -42.72 -12.23
C LYS A 671 40.81 -41.57 -13.21
N LEU A 672 42.07 -41.24 -13.46
CA LEU A 672 42.50 -40.37 -14.57
C LEU A 672 41.93 -40.91 -15.89
N ARG A 673 40.87 -40.26 -16.40
CA ARG A 673 40.39 -40.42 -17.78
C ARG A 673 40.16 -39.04 -18.38
N ARG A 674 41.13 -38.67 -19.22
CA ARG A 674 41.20 -37.62 -20.27
C ARG A 674 40.00 -36.68 -20.38
#